data_AF-A0A521KXA8-F1
#
_entry.id   AF-A0A521KXA8-F1
#
_cell.length_a   1.000
_cell.length_b   1.000
_cell.length_c   1.000
_cell.angle_alpha   90.00
_cell.angle_beta   90.00
_cell.angle_gamma   90.00
#
_symmetry.space_group_name_H-M   'P 1'
#
loop_
_entity.id
_entity.type
_entity.pdbx_description
1 polymer ?
#
loop_
_entity_poly.entity_id
_entity_poly.type
_entity_poly.pdbx_seq_one_letter_code
_entity_poly.pdbx_strand_id
1 'polypeptide(L)'
;MRAAARTPSRPCWAAEPERNMASIRINSALEEPAQASWQRADDAIGIRADEIFVRQLDTEFANEVRALVHDPRTGLAARDAEGALVAISESLPMLGQIRERTLAHANGARQKGLLVPLLDTRLDRATSDLGRIAEQAMAELDDRSVADRVMGFHRDAAAAWHDPTQLRALGRATAGELRYRGQRKGWDTTETDATVRQGVSDLYAGAVEAAIGNDADRATALYEHARDVIQPDRQAAIEHKIERAREDRRVSDIVGGLPRVSDDPARRPDFDDYQARAAELTPPETSPEVRLQVNRMLRIEYARADRAWQAARGRAAEAALEWLGKNPGAWVLAMPAELRDGLSPEQTERLDTAAINGGRVVTDRDLYDALDRRAVYEPEAFAGIELSQYRLSLGDHDYRRLVGYQGALVQGRPDAAFERHSLGVTFLDEELRKASFDRDDPGARAARLQLDRLLSKFEAIGGKPATMGDIRSLVDDVLRPMADDPSVAQASGSDPAEADTQVVREREPTGLQRGIAPNVEPVPGSPEYEAARRLAPTKEITNPMAGLGHYLAGSGNTVEYPFAQIKTSTVKPSQFPAVREILDRGQPGTYEIDGKMPFSAPGLDHYAVGNITLNIHGTLELDARGRYSFKGDLGAEPDRYRFYPSDHRGADAELATRIGTLLPGREFSVVIAGTKPIRGRGTYR
;
A
#
# COMPACT_ATOMS: atom_id res chain seq x y z
N MET A 1 28.92 -57.13 0.88
CA MET A 1 30.34 -56.79 1.02
C MET A 1 30.48 -55.70 2.07
N ARG A 2 31.28 -55.99 3.11
CA ARG A 2 31.60 -55.08 4.23
C ARG A 2 32.57 -54.01 3.75
N ALA A 3 32.37 -52.74 4.14
CA ALA A 3 33.44 -51.77 4.24
C ALA A 3 33.13 -50.78 5.37
N ALA A 4 33.99 -50.82 6.38
CA ALA A 4 34.00 -49.97 7.56
C ALA A 4 34.94 -48.78 7.34
N ALA A 5 34.59 -47.60 7.85
CA ALA A 5 35.51 -46.49 8.10
C ALA A 5 34.86 -45.54 9.11
N ARG A 6 35.30 -45.57 10.37
CA ARG A 6 36.34 -44.71 10.97
C ARG A 6 35.78 -43.39 11.52
N THR A 7 35.45 -43.45 12.80
CA THR A 7 35.35 -42.34 13.76
C THR A 7 36.67 -41.57 13.87
N PRO A 8 36.66 -40.23 13.95
CA PRO A 8 37.80 -39.47 14.43
C PRO A 8 37.69 -39.21 15.94
N SER A 9 38.77 -39.60 16.60
CA SER A 9 39.17 -39.33 17.98
C SER A 9 39.24 -37.82 18.28
N ARG A 10 38.62 -37.42 19.40
CA ARG A 10 38.79 -36.09 20.03
C ARG A 10 40.17 -36.01 20.72
N PRO A 11 40.92 -34.90 20.58
CA PRO A 11 42.13 -34.69 21.35
C PRO A 11 41.82 -34.16 22.76
N CYS A 12 42.40 -34.82 23.75
CA CYS A 12 42.58 -34.32 25.11
C CYS A 12 43.54 -33.12 25.11
N TRP A 13 43.08 -31.98 25.64
CA TRP A 13 43.89 -30.86 26.13
C TRP A 13 43.20 -30.43 27.43
N ALA A 14 43.78 -30.64 28.61
CA ALA A 14 44.96 -30.01 29.22
C ALA A 14 44.49 -29.08 30.35
N ALA A 15 44.96 -29.42 31.54
CA ALA A 15 44.64 -28.90 32.87
C ALA A 15 44.61 -27.36 33.00
N GLU A 16 43.65 -26.88 33.80
CA GLU A 16 43.62 -25.55 34.40
C GLU A 16 44.83 -25.33 35.31
N PRO A 17 45.52 -24.18 35.25
CA PRO A 17 46.47 -23.81 36.29
C PRO A 17 45.75 -23.10 37.45
N GLU A 18 45.79 -23.75 38.61
CA GLU A 18 45.55 -23.15 39.93
C GLU A 18 46.40 -21.87 40.10
N ARG A 19 45.75 -20.73 40.31
CA ARG A 19 46.43 -19.52 40.77
C ARG A 19 46.63 -19.59 42.28
N ASN A 20 47.85 -19.97 42.63
CA ASN A 20 48.49 -19.78 43.93
C ASN A 20 48.22 -18.39 44.52
N MET A 21 47.58 -18.37 45.70
CA MET A 21 47.67 -17.24 46.64
C MET A 21 49.03 -17.29 47.33
N ALA A 22 49.96 -16.44 46.88
CA ALA A 22 51.22 -16.21 47.55
C ALA A 22 51.02 -15.22 48.71
N SER A 23 51.02 -15.77 49.92
CA SER A 23 51.08 -15.06 51.19
C SER A 23 52.46 -14.43 51.38
N ILE A 24 52.59 -13.12 51.16
CA ILE A 24 53.76 -12.37 51.63
C ILE A 24 53.45 -11.82 53.02
N ARG A 25 54.02 -12.47 54.04
CA ARG A 25 54.23 -11.90 55.37
C ARG A 25 55.42 -10.96 55.31
N ILE A 26 55.23 -9.71 55.72
CA ILE A 26 56.29 -8.88 56.28
C ILE A 26 55.81 -8.42 57.66
N ASN A 27 56.51 -8.87 58.69
CA ASN A 27 56.40 -8.34 60.04
C ASN A 27 57.07 -6.98 60.10
N SER A 28 56.44 -6.02 60.77
CA SER A 28 57.14 -5.01 61.59
C SER A 28 56.13 -4.44 62.59
N ALA A 29 56.28 -4.86 63.84
CA ALA A 29 55.70 -4.22 64.99
C ALA A 29 56.44 -2.90 65.24
N LEU A 30 55.71 -1.82 65.53
CA LEU A 30 56.12 -0.73 66.42
C LEU A 30 54.86 -0.02 66.91
N GLU A 31 54.90 0.31 68.19
CA GLU A 31 53.82 0.74 69.07
C GLU A 31 53.19 2.08 68.69
N GLU A 32 51.87 2.22 68.77
CA GLU A 32 51.17 3.52 68.80
C GLU A 32 49.92 3.49 69.71
N PRO A 33 49.55 4.63 70.32
CA PRO A 33 48.78 4.70 71.55
C PRO A 33 47.26 4.55 71.36
N ALA A 34 46.60 3.99 72.38
CA ALA A 34 45.20 3.57 72.43
C ALA A 34 44.14 4.71 72.48
N GLN A 35 44.36 5.83 71.79
CA GLN A 35 43.39 6.94 71.73
C GLN A 35 42.89 7.31 70.32
N ALA A 36 43.33 6.61 69.26
CA ALA A 36 42.88 6.85 67.87
C ALA A 36 41.88 5.79 67.31
N SER A 37 41.41 4.83 68.12
CA SER A 37 40.58 3.71 67.62
C SER A 37 39.10 4.05 67.40
N TRP A 38 38.56 5.06 68.09
CA TRP A 38 37.13 5.39 67.99
C TRP A 38 36.78 6.22 66.76
N GLN A 39 37.67 7.11 66.29
CA GLN A 39 37.46 7.85 65.03
C GLN A 39 37.57 6.96 63.78
N ARG A 40 38.37 5.89 63.81
CA ARG A 40 38.44 4.91 62.69
C ARG A 40 37.21 3.98 62.63
N ALA A 41 36.53 3.74 63.75
CA ALA A 41 35.35 2.89 63.79
C ALA A 41 34.10 3.61 63.23
N ASP A 42 33.94 4.91 63.52
CA ASP A 42 32.89 5.74 62.93
C ASP A 42 33.09 5.92 61.42
N ASP A 43 34.34 5.99 60.94
CA ASP A 43 34.65 6.01 59.51
C ASP A 43 34.30 4.68 58.81
N ALA A 44 34.49 3.52 59.46
CA ALA A 44 34.19 2.22 58.86
C ALA A 44 32.68 1.99 58.66
N ILE A 45 31.84 2.46 59.60
CA ILE A 45 30.38 2.40 59.48
C ILE A 45 29.90 3.35 58.38
N GLY A 46 30.46 4.56 58.30
CA GLY A 46 30.17 5.54 57.24
C GLY A 46 30.55 5.04 55.84
N ILE A 47 31.73 4.45 55.68
CA ILE A 47 32.17 3.86 54.40
C ILE A 47 31.20 2.77 53.94
N ARG A 48 30.80 1.87 54.85
CA ARG A 48 29.89 0.77 54.51
C ARG A 48 28.50 1.27 54.16
N ALA A 49 28.01 2.31 54.84
CA ALA A 49 26.74 2.96 54.51
C ALA A 49 26.78 3.59 53.11
N ASP A 50 27.86 4.30 52.77
CA ASP A 50 28.07 4.89 51.44
C ASP A 50 28.11 3.82 50.34
N GLU A 51 28.80 2.69 50.57
CA GLU A 51 28.87 1.59 49.61
C GLU A 51 27.49 0.95 49.35
N ILE A 52 26.68 0.72 50.40
CA ILE A 52 25.33 0.16 50.26
C ILE A 52 24.45 1.11 49.44
N PHE A 53 24.52 2.41 49.73
CA PHE A 53 23.76 3.43 49.02
C PHE A 53 24.19 3.55 47.55
N VAL A 54 25.50 3.53 47.26
CA VAL A 54 26.04 3.51 45.88
C VAL A 54 25.56 2.28 45.11
N ARG A 55 25.48 1.10 45.74
CA ARG A 55 24.92 -0.11 45.08
C ARG A 55 23.44 0.02 44.76
N GLN A 56 22.67 0.67 45.62
CA GLN A 56 21.27 0.96 45.35
C GLN A 56 21.14 1.88 44.12
N LEU A 57 21.91 2.98 44.09
CA LEU A 57 21.91 3.90 42.95
C LEU A 57 22.38 3.24 41.64
N ASP A 58 23.41 2.37 41.66
CA ASP A 58 23.80 1.58 40.46
C ASP A 58 22.66 0.67 39.98
N THR A 59 21.91 0.06 40.91
CA THR A 59 20.79 -0.83 40.56
C THR A 59 19.64 -0.04 39.92
N GLU A 60 19.29 1.11 40.48
CA GLU A 60 18.28 2.01 39.92
C GLU A 60 18.69 2.50 38.52
N PHE A 61 19.93 2.98 38.38
CA PHE A 61 20.51 3.37 37.10
C PHE A 61 20.45 2.24 36.06
N ALA A 62 20.90 1.03 36.43
CA ALA A 62 20.91 -0.12 35.54
C ALA A 62 19.50 -0.53 35.08
N ASN A 63 18.49 -0.38 35.93
CA ASN A 63 17.10 -0.66 35.57
C ASN A 63 16.54 0.39 34.60
N GLU A 64 16.83 1.68 34.79
CA GLU A 64 16.41 2.72 33.87
C GLU A 64 17.08 2.59 32.50
N VAL A 65 18.39 2.32 32.46
CA VAL A 65 19.11 2.03 31.21
C VAL A 65 18.54 0.80 30.52
N ARG A 66 18.25 -0.28 31.28
CA ARG A 66 17.61 -1.48 30.72
C ARG A 66 16.23 -1.17 30.16
N ALA A 67 15.41 -0.38 30.84
CA ALA A 67 14.09 0.01 30.36
C ALA A 67 14.19 0.83 29.06
N LEU A 68 15.15 1.76 28.97
CA LEU A 68 15.36 2.56 27.77
C LEU A 68 15.79 1.71 26.56
N VAL A 69 16.73 0.77 26.77
CA VAL A 69 17.35 0.02 25.66
C VAL A 69 16.58 -1.27 25.33
N HIS A 70 16.16 -2.02 26.34
CA HIS A 70 15.76 -3.42 26.24
C HIS A 70 14.33 -3.70 26.72
N ASP A 71 13.52 -2.68 27.06
CA ASP A 71 12.11 -2.92 27.34
C ASP A 71 11.42 -3.50 26.08
N PRO A 72 10.71 -4.64 26.20
CA PRO A 72 10.15 -5.35 25.05
C PRO A 72 8.95 -4.64 24.39
N ARG A 73 8.42 -3.57 24.99
CA ARG A 73 7.29 -2.81 24.46
C ARG A 73 7.68 -1.41 24.02
N THR A 74 8.54 -0.75 24.77
CA THR A 74 8.87 0.67 24.58
C THR A 74 10.35 0.93 24.36
N GLY A 75 11.19 -0.05 24.66
CA GLY A 75 12.64 0.04 24.52
C GLY A 75 13.07 0.07 23.06
N LEU A 76 14.30 0.51 22.83
CA LEU A 76 14.88 0.62 21.49
C LEU A 76 14.87 -0.70 20.72
N ALA A 77 15.20 -1.80 21.39
CA ALA A 77 15.21 -3.12 20.79
C ALA A 77 13.83 -3.64 20.36
N ALA A 78 12.74 -3.01 20.82
CA ALA A 78 11.38 -3.37 20.46
C ALA A 78 10.82 -2.57 19.27
N ARG A 79 11.52 -1.52 18.83
CA ARG A 79 11.10 -0.72 17.67
C ARG A 79 11.46 -1.44 16.37
N ASP A 80 10.72 -1.12 15.30
CA ASP A 80 11.15 -1.50 13.96
C ASP A 80 12.47 -0.81 13.59
N ALA A 81 13.12 -1.26 12.53
CA ALA A 81 14.45 -0.78 12.16
C ALA A 81 14.55 0.75 11.96
N GLU A 82 13.56 1.38 11.32
CA GLU A 82 13.51 2.84 11.14
C GLU A 82 13.33 3.55 12.48
N GLY A 83 12.36 3.10 13.27
CA GLY A 83 12.06 3.64 14.58
C GLY A 83 13.22 3.47 15.57
N ALA A 84 13.97 2.37 15.49
CA ALA A 84 15.15 2.12 16.30
C ALA A 84 16.27 3.11 15.96
N LEU A 85 16.56 3.36 14.68
CA LEU A 85 17.60 4.32 14.26
C LEU A 85 17.28 5.75 14.70
N VAL A 86 16.03 6.19 14.54
CA VAL A 86 15.59 7.51 15.03
C VAL A 86 15.73 7.59 16.54
N ALA A 87 15.27 6.56 17.25
CA ALA A 87 15.25 6.54 18.71
C ALA A 87 16.64 6.44 19.34
N ILE A 88 17.64 5.90 18.64
CA ILE A 88 19.03 5.91 19.11
C ILE A 88 19.52 7.35 19.31
N SER A 89 19.20 8.27 18.40
CA SER A 89 19.58 9.68 18.57
C SER A 89 18.89 10.35 19.76
N GLU A 90 17.68 9.91 20.11
CA GLU A 90 16.93 10.40 21.26
C GLU A 90 17.43 9.79 22.58
N SER A 91 17.96 8.57 22.52
CA SER A 91 18.35 7.80 23.71
C SER A 91 19.70 8.21 24.28
N LEU A 92 20.63 8.66 23.45
CA LEU A 92 21.93 9.16 23.91
C LEU A 92 21.81 10.33 24.92
N PRO A 93 21.05 11.41 24.66
CA PRO A 93 20.87 12.46 25.66
C PRO A 93 20.09 11.96 26.88
N MET A 94 19.15 11.02 26.72
CA MET A 94 18.44 10.42 27.86
C MET A 94 19.39 9.64 28.77
N LEU A 95 20.35 8.88 28.23
CA LEU A 95 21.38 8.21 29.02
C LEU A 95 22.23 9.21 29.84
N GLY A 96 22.55 10.37 29.25
CA GLY A 96 23.21 11.47 29.96
C GLY A 96 22.36 12.02 31.10
N GLN A 97 21.08 12.27 30.86
CA GLN A 97 20.13 12.76 31.87
C GLN A 97 19.92 11.75 33.01
N ILE A 98 19.83 10.45 32.70
CA ILE A 98 19.76 9.38 33.69
C ILE A 98 21.02 9.41 34.58
N ARG A 99 22.22 9.52 33.97
CA ARG A 99 23.50 9.63 34.71
C ARG A 99 23.52 10.83 35.64
N GLU A 100 23.19 12.02 35.13
CA GLU A 100 23.20 13.27 35.90
C GLU A 100 22.22 13.21 37.08
N ARG A 101 21.00 12.70 36.85
CA ARG A 101 19.99 12.52 37.90
C ARG A 101 20.45 11.52 38.96
N THR A 102 21.04 10.40 38.58
CA THR A 102 21.59 9.43 39.55
C THR A 102 22.75 10.01 40.35
N LEU A 103 23.65 10.78 39.72
CA LEU A 103 24.73 11.48 40.43
C LEU A 103 24.23 12.57 41.38
N ALA A 104 23.10 13.20 41.08
CA ALA A 104 22.47 14.18 41.96
C ALA A 104 21.93 13.57 43.26
N HIS A 105 21.54 12.28 43.24
CA HIS A 105 21.11 11.56 44.44
C HIS A 105 22.25 11.12 45.36
N ALA A 106 23.51 11.13 44.89
CA ALA A 106 24.67 10.79 45.70
C ALA A 106 25.05 11.95 46.66
N ASN A 107 25.07 11.64 47.96
CA ASN A 107 25.39 12.57 49.03
C ASN A 107 26.91 12.67 49.24
N GLY A 108 27.46 13.84 48.93
CA GLY A 108 28.87 14.15 49.17
C GLY A 108 29.85 13.59 48.13
N ALA A 109 31.12 14.00 48.26
CA ALA A 109 32.16 13.68 47.29
C ALA A 109 32.56 12.20 47.28
N ARG A 110 32.49 11.51 48.43
CA ARG A 110 32.89 10.10 48.57
C ARG A 110 31.96 9.18 47.77
N GLN A 111 30.65 9.29 47.95
CA GLN A 111 29.66 8.52 47.21
C GLN A 111 29.77 8.77 45.70
N LYS A 112 29.90 10.04 45.27
CA LYS A 112 30.12 10.39 43.86
C LYS A 112 31.39 9.76 43.28
N GLY A 113 32.49 9.78 44.04
CA GLY A 113 33.76 9.17 43.62
C GLY A 113 33.68 7.66 43.43
N LEU A 114 32.86 6.97 44.23
CA LEU A 114 32.60 5.52 44.08
C LEU A 114 31.61 5.22 42.94
N LEU A 115 30.61 6.08 42.73
CA LEU A 115 29.52 5.85 41.78
C LEU A 115 29.92 6.16 40.32
N VAL A 116 30.68 7.23 40.07
CA VAL A 116 31.06 7.66 38.70
C VAL A 116 31.68 6.52 37.87
N PRO A 117 32.69 5.76 38.34
CA PRO A 117 33.28 4.69 37.55
C PRO A 117 32.30 3.55 37.20
N LEU A 118 31.33 3.29 38.08
CA LEU A 118 30.29 2.27 37.84
C LEU A 118 29.33 2.74 36.74
N LEU A 119 28.84 3.98 36.84
CA LEU A 119 27.94 4.56 35.84
C LEU A 119 28.62 4.62 34.47
N ASP A 120 29.89 5.03 34.41
CA ASP A 120 30.64 5.11 33.15
C ASP A 120 30.78 3.73 32.51
N THR A 121 31.14 2.70 33.29
CA THR A 121 31.20 1.31 32.80
C THR A 121 29.84 0.82 32.25
N ARG A 122 28.73 1.24 32.86
CA ARG A 122 27.37 0.88 32.41
C ARG A 122 26.97 1.62 31.15
N LEU A 123 27.32 2.90 31.04
CA LEU A 123 27.09 3.72 29.86
C LEU A 123 27.87 3.20 28.66
N ASP A 124 29.12 2.75 28.87
CA ASP A 124 29.91 2.13 27.80
C ASP A 124 29.24 0.87 27.26
N ARG A 125 28.70 0.02 28.15
CA ARG A 125 27.93 -1.17 27.76
C ARG A 125 26.63 -0.79 27.04
N ALA A 126 25.88 0.18 27.57
CA ALA A 126 24.65 0.66 26.95
C ALA A 126 24.92 1.20 25.55
N THR A 127 25.96 2.00 25.38
CA THR A 127 26.38 2.55 24.07
C THR A 127 26.81 1.43 23.12
N SER A 128 27.48 0.40 23.61
CA SER A 128 27.81 -0.80 22.81
C SER A 128 26.55 -1.55 22.36
N ASP A 129 25.54 -1.66 23.22
CA ASP A 129 24.24 -2.25 22.86
C ASP A 129 23.49 -1.40 21.84
N LEU A 130 23.51 -0.07 21.97
CA LEU A 130 22.96 0.86 20.97
C LEU A 130 23.62 0.65 19.60
N GLY A 131 24.95 0.50 19.57
CA GLY A 131 25.69 0.20 18.34
C GLY A 131 25.22 -1.09 17.68
N ARG A 132 25.02 -2.17 18.46
CA ARG A 132 24.52 -3.44 17.95
C ARG A 132 23.10 -3.34 17.41
N ILE A 133 22.21 -2.62 18.11
CA ILE A 133 20.83 -2.37 17.66
C ILE A 133 20.85 -1.58 16.34
N ALA A 134 21.70 -0.56 16.23
CA ALA A 134 21.86 0.21 15.01
C ALA A 134 22.29 -0.68 13.83
N GLU A 135 23.29 -1.53 14.03
CA GLU A 135 23.76 -2.47 13.02
C GLU A 135 22.67 -3.44 12.56
N GLN A 136 21.90 -3.99 13.49
CA GLN A 136 20.78 -4.88 13.19
C GLN A 136 19.68 -4.15 12.40
N ALA A 137 19.29 -2.96 12.84
CA ALA A 137 18.30 -2.14 12.16
C ALA A 137 18.75 -1.77 10.73
N MET A 138 19.99 -1.33 10.55
CA MET A 138 20.54 -1.04 9.22
C MET A 138 20.56 -2.29 8.32
N ALA A 139 20.93 -3.45 8.88
CA ALA A 139 20.92 -4.71 8.14
C ALA A 139 19.51 -5.14 7.69
N GLU A 140 18.49 -4.85 8.49
CA GLU A 140 17.08 -5.09 8.16
C GLU A 140 16.58 -4.12 7.08
N LEU A 141 16.92 -2.84 7.15
CA LEU A 141 16.53 -1.85 6.13
C LEU A 141 17.15 -2.13 4.77
N ASP A 142 18.43 -2.51 4.74
CA ASP A 142 19.07 -2.94 3.49
C ASP A 142 18.41 -4.20 2.92
N ASP A 143 18.02 -5.15 3.78
CA ASP A 143 17.28 -6.34 3.37
C ASP A 143 15.93 -6.00 2.72
N ARG A 144 15.20 -5.05 3.33
CA ARG A 144 13.92 -4.55 2.81
C ARG A 144 14.12 -3.83 1.48
N SER A 145 15.13 -2.97 1.39
CA SER A 145 15.48 -2.25 0.17
C SER A 145 15.85 -3.18 -1.00
N VAL A 146 16.63 -4.25 -0.73
CA VAL A 146 16.93 -5.29 -1.72
C VAL A 146 15.65 -6.01 -2.16
N ALA A 147 14.77 -6.38 -1.22
CA ALA A 147 13.51 -7.03 -1.54
C ALA A 147 12.63 -6.13 -2.43
N ASP A 148 12.54 -4.83 -2.12
CA ASP A 148 11.78 -3.85 -2.90
C ASP A 148 12.33 -3.69 -4.31
N ARG A 149 13.66 -3.65 -4.48
CA ARG A 149 14.30 -3.60 -5.81
C ARG A 149 14.00 -4.87 -6.62
N VAL A 150 14.14 -6.05 -6.02
CA VAL A 150 13.81 -7.33 -6.68
C VAL A 150 12.34 -7.38 -7.11
N MET A 151 11.42 -6.94 -6.25
CA MET A 151 9.98 -6.82 -6.59
C MET A 151 9.71 -5.77 -7.67
N GLY A 152 10.50 -4.69 -7.70
CA GLY A 152 10.50 -3.73 -8.81
C GLY A 152 10.86 -4.41 -10.13
N PHE A 153 11.96 -5.17 -10.16
CA PHE A 153 12.37 -5.91 -11.37
C PHE A 153 11.35 -6.95 -11.82
N HIS A 154 10.65 -7.61 -10.89
CA HIS A 154 9.56 -8.54 -11.24
C HIS A 154 8.40 -7.82 -11.93
N ARG A 155 7.99 -6.65 -11.44
CA ARG A 155 6.95 -5.83 -12.08
C ARG A 155 7.38 -5.32 -13.45
N ASP A 156 8.63 -4.85 -13.56
CA ASP A 156 9.18 -4.39 -14.83
C ASP A 156 9.28 -5.54 -15.84
N ALA A 157 9.64 -6.74 -15.39
CA ALA A 157 9.67 -7.92 -16.25
C ALA A 157 8.26 -8.32 -16.72
N ALA A 158 7.27 -8.25 -15.84
CA ALA A 158 5.87 -8.47 -16.19
C ALA A 158 5.34 -7.42 -17.17
N ALA A 159 5.86 -6.18 -17.19
CA ALA A 159 5.50 -5.16 -18.17
C ALA A 159 6.29 -5.32 -19.49
N ALA A 160 7.55 -5.76 -19.42
CA ALA A 160 8.47 -5.92 -20.53
C ALA A 160 8.53 -7.36 -21.09
N TRP A 161 7.49 -8.17 -20.87
CA TRP A 161 7.47 -9.58 -21.28
C TRP A 161 7.73 -9.81 -22.78
N HIS A 162 7.48 -8.80 -23.62
CA HIS A 162 7.67 -8.83 -25.06
C HIS A 162 9.10 -8.48 -25.51
N ASP A 163 10.00 -8.07 -24.61
CA ASP A 163 11.41 -7.77 -24.90
C ASP A 163 12.36 -8.76 -24.15
N PRO A 164 12.81 -9.84 -24.83
CA PRO A 164 13.75 -10.80 -24.25
C PRO A 164 15.08 -10.18 -23.82
N THR A 165 15.50 -9.06 -24.44
CA THR A 165 16.76 -8.39 -24.09
C THR A 165 16.62 -7.69 -22.74
N GLN A 166 15.50 -6.99 -22.53
CA GLN A 166 15.17 -6.36 -21.26
C GLN A 166 14.98 -7.39 -20.15
N LEU A 167 14.30 -8.52 -20.42
CA LEU A 167 14.14 -9.60 -19.44
C LEU A 167 15.48 -10.18 -18.98
N ARG A 168 16.44 -10.38 -19.89
CA ARG A 168 17.80 -10.83 -19.52
C ARG A 168 18.53 -9.79 -18.67
N ALA A 169 18.36 -8.50 -18.95
CA ALA A 169 18.96 -7.44 -18.15
C ALA A 169 18.38 -7.42 -16.72
N LEU A 170 17.05 -7.52 -16.59
CA LEU A 170 16.35 -7.59 -15.31
C LEU A 170 16.74 -8.87 -14.54
N GLY A 171 16.80 -10.03 -15.21
CA GLY A 171 17.26 -11.29 -14.59
C GLY A 171 18.68 -11.20 -14.04
N ARG A 172 19.61 -10.52 -14.75
CA ARG A 172 20.97 -10.25 -14.24
C ARG A 172 20.95 -9.31 -13.03
N ALA A 173 20.12 -8.26 -13.06
CA ALA A 173 19.98 -7.31 -11.95
C ALA A 173 19.44 -8.01 -10.69
N THR A 174 18.38 -8.82 -10.83
CA THR A 174 17.84 -9.66 -9.75
C THR A 174 18.91 -10.60 -9.16
N ALA A 175 19.66 -11.28 -10.02
CA ALA A 175 20.76 -12.14 -9.55
C ALA A 175 21.85 -11.36 -8.82
N GLY A 176 22.16 -10.13 -9.26
CA GLY A 176 23.12 -9.24 -8.62
C GLY A 176 22.70 -8.83 -7.21
N GLU A 177 21.47 -8.36 -7.05
CA GLU A 177 20.89 -7.98 -5.75
C GLU A 177 20.83 -9.15 -4.75
N LEU A 178 20.44 -10.34 -5.22
CA LEU A 178 20.35 -11.52 -4.36
C LEU A 178 21.73 -12.05 -3.95
N ARG A 179 22.75 -11.96 -4.83
CA ARG A 179 24.14 -12.27 -4.45
C ARG A 179 24.71 -11.27 -3.46
N TYR A 180 24.44 -9.97 -3.65
CA TYR A 180 24.83 -8.93 -2.70
C TYR A 180 24.25 -9.23 -1.31
N ARG A 181 22.95 -9.58 -1.25
CA ARG A 181 22.30 -10.00 0.00
C ARG A 181 22.96 -11.22 0.63
N GLY A 182 23.25 -12.25 -0.16
CA GLY A 182 23.91 -13.46 0.32
C GLY A 182 25.31 -13.20 0.88
N GLN A 183 26.11 -12.40 0.19
CA GLN A 183 27.44 -11.97 0.67
C GLN A 183 27.35 -11.23 2.00
N ARG A 184 26.43 -10.28 2.12
CA ARG A 184 26.23 -9.50 3.35
C ARG A 184 25.77 -10.36 4.52
N LYS A 185 24.90 -11.35 4.26
CA LYS A 185 24.39 -12.27 5.29
C LYS A 185 25.36 -13.39 5.65
N GLY A 186 26.46 -13.54 4.91
CA GLY A 186 27.39 -14.65 5.10
C GLY A 186 26.78 -16.00 4.70
N TRP A 187 25.82 -15.99 3.77
CA TRP A 187 25.30 -17.23 3.17
C TRP A 187 26.43 -17.97 2.48
N ASP A 188 26.38 -19.30 2.54
CA ASP A 188 27.29 -20.09 1.72
C ASP A 188 26.91 -19.97 0.23
N THR A 189 27.80 -20.45 -0.64
CA THR A 189 27.59 -20.38 -2.09
C THR A 189 26.36 -21.17 -2.54
N THR A 190 26.04 -22.27 -1.84
CA THR A 190 24.91 -23.15 -2.19
C THR A 190 23.58 -22.47 -1.88
N GLU A 191 23.46 -21.86 -0.71
CA GLU A 191 22.29 -21.08 -0.30
C GLU A 191 22.10 -19.87 -1.21
N THR A 192 23.18 -19.12 -1.48
CA THR A 192 23.14 -17.96 -2.39
C THR A 192 22.67 -18.36 -3.79
N ASP A 193 23.23 -19.43 -4.36
CA ASP A 193 22.85 -19.92 -5.69
C ASP A 193 21.43 -20.48 -5.73
N ALA A 194 20.93 -21.08 -4.65
CA ALA A 194 19.55 -21.51 -4.54
C ALA A 194 18.60 -20.30 -4.54
N THR A 195 18.87 -19.27 -3.74
CA THR A 195 18.07 -18.04 -3.70
C THR A 195 18.09 -17.29 -5.04
N VAL A 196 19.27 -17.19 -5.67
CA VAL A 196 19.39 -16.56 -7.00
C VAL A 196 18.56 -17.31 -8.05
N ARG A 197 18.65 -18.64 -8.09
CA ARG A 197 17.84 -19.46 -9.03
C ARG A 197 16.35 -19.28 -8.78
N GLN A 198 15.91 -19.27 -7.52
CA GLN A 198 14.51 -19.00 -7.17
C GLN A 198 14.06 -17.62 -7.67
N GLY A 199 14.79 -16.55 -7.32
CA GLY A 199 14.37 -15.19 -7.64
C GLY A 199 14.37 -14.89 -9.15
N VAL A 200 15.29 -15.49 -9.91
CA VAL A 200 15.31 -15.39 -11.38
C VAL A 200 14.19 -16.25 -11.99
N SER A 201 13.93 -17.45 -11.46
CA SER A 201 12.78 -18.27 -11.86
C SER A 201 11.46 -17.51 -11.68
N ASP A 202 11.25 -16.89 -10.51
CA ASP A 202 10.04 -16.12 -10.21
C ASP A 202 9.89 -14.91 -11.15
N LEU A 203 10.99 -14.26 -11.53
CA LEU A 203 10.99 -13.16 -12.50
C LEU A 203 10.48 -13.60 -13.88
N TYR A 204 11.03 -14.69 -14.43
CA TYR A 204 10.62 -15.19 -15.75
C TYR A 204 9.22 -15.81 -15.71
N ALA A 205 8.87 -16.53 -14.64
CA ALA A 205 7.53 -17.06 -14.44
C ALA A 205 6.49 -15.93 -14.44
N GLY A 206 6.73 -14.85 -13.70
CA GLY A 206 5.86 -13.67 -13.70
C GLY A 206 5.71 -13.01 -15.07
N ALA A 207 6.81 -12.91 -15.85
CA ALA A 207 6.77 -12.39 -17.21
C ALA A 207 5.94 -13.28 -18.16
N VAL A 208 6.08 -14.60 -18.06
CA VAL A 208 5.26 -15.55 -18.84
C VAL A 208 3.79 -15.44 -18.44
N GLU A 209 3.47 -15.40 -17.15
CA GLU A 209 2.09 -15.26 -16.68
C GLU A 209 1.44 -13.96 -17.16
N ALA A 210 2.19 -12.85 -17.19
CA ALA A 210 1.73 -11.60 -17.78
C ALA A 210 1.49 -11.74 -19.30
N ALA A 211 2.37 -12.45 -20.01
CA ALA A 211 2.20 -12.73 -21.44
C ALA A 211 0.96 -13.59 -21.71
N ILE A 212 0.65 -14.59 -20.87
CA ILE A 212 -0.53 -15.46 -21.02
C ILE A 212 -1.82 -14.65 -21.07
N GLY A 213 -1.95 -13.62 -20.22
CA GLY A 213 -3.14 -12.76 -20.19
C GLY A 213 -3.30 -11.83 -21.40
N ASN A 214 -2.25 -11.68 -22.23
CA ASN A 214 -2.24 -10.77 -23.39
C ASN A 214 -2.18 -11.50 -24.73
N ASP A 215 -1.28 -12.48 -24.87
CA ASP A 215 -1.03 -13.22 -26.11
C ASP A 215 -0.45 -14.61 -25.77
N ALA A 216 -1.31 -15.63 -25.78
CA ALA A 216 -0.94 -17.01 -25.43
C ALA A 216 0.14 -17.62 -26.35
N ASP A 217 0.21 -17.18 -27.62
CA ASP A 217 1.20 -17.70 -28.57
C ASP A 217 2.58 -17.13 -28.26
N ARG A 218 2.66 -15.81 -28.00
CA ARG A 218 3.90 -15.20 -27.55
C ARG A 218 4.31 -15.67 -26.15
N ALA A 219 3.35 -15.93 -25.27
CA ALA A 219 3.63 -16.51 -23.95
C ALA A 219 4.29 -17.89 -24.08
N THR A 220 3.87 -18.70 -25.05
CA THR A 220 4.52 -19.98 -25.35
C THR A 220 5.96 -19.77 -25.79
N ALA A 221 6.21 -18.88 -26.75
CA ALA A 221 7.57 -18.62 -27.24
C ALA A 221 8.49 -18.10 -26.11
N LEU A 222 7.97 -17.26 -25.23
CA LEU A 222 8.69 -16.77 -24.05
C LEU A 222 8.94 -17.90 -23.04
N TYR A 223 7.95 -18.75 -22.79
CA TYR A 223 8.07 -19.90 -21.90
C TYR A 223 9.17 -20.86 -22.39
N GLU A 224 9.16 -21.23 -23.68
CA GLU A 224 10.21 -22.08 -24.25
C GLU A 224 11.60 -21.45 -24.13
N HIS A 225 11.71 -20.13 -24.29
CA HIS A 225 12.97 -19.42 -24.09
C HIS A 225 13.45 -19.46 -22.62
N ALA A 226 12.53 -19.39 -21.66
CA ALA A 226 12.83 -19.28 -20.24
C ALA A 226 12.74 -20.62 -19.48
N ARG A 227 12.35 -21.71 -20.15
CA ARG A 227 12.02 -23.00 -19.53
C ARG A 227 13.12 -23.52 -18.62
N ASP A 228 14.36 -23.50 -19.09
CA ASP A 228 15.52 -23.99 -18.34
C ASP A 228 15.85 -23.17 -17.08
N VAL A 229 15.33 -21.95 -16.99
CA VAL A 229 15.54 -21.02 -15.86
C VAL A 229 14.39 -21.10 -14.86
N ILE A 230 13.17 -21.41 -15.32
CA ILE A 230 11.99 -21.56 -14.47
C ILE A 230 12.07 -22.90 -13.74
N GLN A 231 11.79 -22.90 -12.44
CA GLN A 231 11.83 -24.13 -11.65
C GLN A 231 10.76 -25.15 -12.07
N PRO A 232 11.05 -26.48 -11.99
CA PRO A 232 10.15 -27.52 -12.49
C PRO A 232 8.74 -27.52 -11.89
N ASP A 233 8.60 -27.16 -10.61
CA ASP A 233 7.31 -27.03 -9.92
C ASP A 233 6.46 -25.89 -10.51
N ARG A 234 7.10 -24.77 -10.88
CA ARG A 234 6.45 -23.64 -11.59
C ARG A 234 6.14 -23.98 -13.05
N GLN A 235 6.99 -24.76 -13.71
CA GLN A 235 6.82 -25.12 -15.13
C GLN A 235 5.46 -25.76 -15.40
N ALA A 236 5.08 -26.79 -14.63
CA ALA A 236 3.80 -27.49 -14.84
C ALA A 236 2.58 -26.56 -14.67
N ALA A 237 2.63 -25.65 -13.70
CA ALA A 237 1.57 -24.67 -13.48
C ALA A 237 1.45 -23.68 -14.65
N ILE A 238 2.58 -23.23 -15.21
CA ILE A 238 2.62 -22.33 -16.36
C ILE A 238 2.15 -23.03 -17.64
N GLU A 239 2.62 -24.26 -17.90
CA GLU A 239 2.18 -25.06 -19.06
C GLU A 239 0.66 -25.23 -19.05
N HIS A 240 0.07 -25.58 -17.91
CA HIS A 240 -1.38 -25.68 -17.76
C HIS A 240 -2.09 -24.34 -18.01
N LYS A 241 -1.54 -23.21 -17.53
CA LYS A 241 -2.11 -21.88 -17.79
C LYS A 241 -2.03 -21.48 -19.26
N ILE A 242 -0.93 -21.80 -19.96
CA ILE A 242 -0.76 -21.55 -21.39
C ILE A 242 -1.80 -22.34 -22.18
N GLU A 243 -1.96 -23.64 -21.89
CA GLU A 243 -2.92 -24.47 -22.61
C GLU A 243 -4.35 -23.96 -22.40
N ARG A 244 -4.73 -23.65 -21.15
CA ARG A 244 -6.03 -23.06 -20.85
C ARG A 244 -6.28 -21.74 -21.60
N ALA A 245 -5.28 -20.86 -21.67
CA ALA A 245 -5.42 -19.60 -22.40
C ALA A 245 -5.57 -19.80 -23.91
N ARG A 246 -4.94 -20.82 -24.49
CA ARG A 246 -5.15 -21.21 -25.90
C ARG A 246 -6.54 -21.77 -26.11
N GLU A 247 -7.02 -22.60 -25.21
CA GLU A 247 -8.39 -23.13 -25.22
C GLU A 247 -9.42 -21.98 -25.16
N ASP A 248 -9.26 -21.04 -24.23
CA ASP A 248 -10.12 -19.87 -24.09
C ASP A 248 -10.10 -18.98 -25.35
N ARG A 249 -8.92 -18.79 -25.97
CA ARG A 249 -8.79 -18.07 -27.24
C ARG A 249 -9.52 -18.79 -28.37
N ARG A 250 -9.37 -20.12 -28.50
CA ARG A 250 -10.09 -20.92 -29.49
C ARG A 250 -11.60 -20.80 -29.31
N VAL A 251 -12.10 -20.89 -28.07
CA VAL A 251 -13.52 -20.67 -27.77
C VAL A 251 -13.95 -19.28 -28.26
N SER A 252 -13.18 -18.24 -27.94
CA SER A 252 -13.49 -16.87 -28.37
C SER A 252 -13.50 -16.72 -29.88
N ASP A 253 -12.56 -17.34 -30.61
CA ASP A 253 -12.49 -17.27 -32.07
C ASP A 253 -13.68 -18.00 -32.72
N ILE A 254 -14.04 -19.19 -32.21
CA ILE A 254 -15.21 -19.96 -32.66
C ILE A 254 -16.50 -19.17 -32.42
N VAL A 255 -16.67 -18.64 -31.21
CA VAL A 255 -17.86 -17.86 -30.83
C VAL A 255 -17.92 -16.53 -31.59
N GLY A 256 -16.77 -15.88 -31.80
CA GLY A 256 -16.66 -14.66 -32.60
C GLY A 256 -16.97 -14.86 -34.08
N GLY A 257 -16.78 -16.07 -34.60
CA GLY A 257 -17.17 -16.49 -35.95
C GLY A 257 -18.66 -16.82 -36.12
N LEU A 258 -19.43 -16.87 -35.03
CA LEU A 258 -20.89 -17.05 -35.12
C LEU A 258 -21.55 -15.75 -35.58
N PRO A 259 -22.59 -15.84 -36.43
CA PRO A 259 -23.33 -14.66 -36.85
C PRO A 259 -23.96 -13.97 -35.62
N ARG A 260 -23.74 -12.67 -35.49
CA ARG A 260 -24.34 -11.87 -34.40
C ARG A 260 -25.81 -11.54 -34.67
N VAL A 261 -26.20 -11.53 -35.94
CA VAL A 261 -27.55 -11.25 -36.42
C VAL A 261 -27.83 -12.21 -37.58
N SER A 262 -29.04 -12.74 -37.67
CA SER A 262 -29.50 -13.46 -38.86
C SER A 262 -29.34 -12.58 -40.10
N ASP A 263 -28.81 -13.12 -41.19
CA ASP A 263 -28.71 -12.41 -42.48
C ASP A 263 -30.10 -12.04 -43.03
N ASP A 264 -31.14 -12.73 -42.57
CA ASP A 264 -32.55 -12.41 -42.82
C ASP A 264 -33.21 -11.86 -41.53
N PRO A 265 -33.53 -10.56 -41.47
CA PRO A 265 -34.19 -9.96 -40.32
C PRO A 265 -35.64 -10.47 -40.13
N ALA A 266 -36.27 -11.04 -41.16
CA ALA A 266 -37.60 -11.60 -41.08
C ALA A 266 -37.61 -13.01 -40.46
N ARG A 267 -36.50 -13.76 -40.59
CA ARG A 267 -36.34 -15.10 -40.01
C ARG A 267 -35.81 -15.03 -38.58
N ARG A 268 -36.53 -15.64 -37.64
CA ARG A 268 -36.06 -15.83 -36.27
C ARG A 268 -34.76 -16.64 -36.29
N PRO A 269 -33.71 -16.26 -35.53
CA PRO A 269 -32.53 -17.09 -35.37
C PRO A 269 -32.92 -18.51 -34.95
N ASP A 270 -32.38 -19.52 -35.62
CA ASP A 270 -32.61 -20.93 -35.31
C ASP A 270 -31.42 -21.48 -34.51
N PHE A 271 -31.69 -22.13 -33.38
CA PHE A 271 -30.63 -22.69 -32.55
C PHE A 271 -29.88 -23.83 -33.26
N ASP A 272 -30.55 -24.57 -34.14
CA ASP A 272 -29.93 -25.66 -34.89
C ASP A 272 -28.93 -25.12 -35.94
N ASP A 273 -29.22 -23.97 -36.55
CA ASP A 273 -28.28 -23.28 -37.45
C ASP A 273 -27.02 -22.83 -36.69
N TYR A 274 -27.18 -22.33 -35.45
CA TYR A 274 -26.05 -21.99 -34.57
C TYR A 274 -25.25 -23.24 -34.19
N GLN A 275 -25.91 -24.35 -33.83
CA GLN A 275 -25.22 -25.61 -33.51
C GLN A 275 -24.45 -26.16 -34.71
N ALA A 276 -25.05 -26.17 -35.90
CA ALA A 276 -24.40 -26.62 -37.12
C ALA A 276 -23.16 -25.79 -37.42
N ARG A 277 -23.25 -24.46 -37.29
CA ARG A 277 -22.11 -23.55 -37.50
C ARG A 277 -21.02 -23.73 -36.46
N ALA A 278 -21.38 -23.88 -35.18
CA ALA A 278 -20.42 -24.14 -34.12
C ALA A 278 -19.71 -25.49 -34.32
N ALA A 279 -20.42 -26.52 -34.80
CA ALA A 279 -19.83 -27.81 -35.13
C ALA A 279 -18.86 -27.72 -36.32
N GLU A 280 -19.16 -26.91 -37.33
CA GLU A 280 -18.25 -26.63 -38.46
C GLU A 280 -16.98 -25.92 -38.00
N LEU A 281 -17.10 -24.97 -37.07
CA LEU A 281 -15.98 -24.21 -36.50
C LEU A 281 -15.22 -24.94 -35.40
N THR A 282 -15.73 -26.08 -34.91
CA THR A 282 -15.11 -26.87 -33.82
C THR A 282 -14.66 -28.22 -34.34
N PRO A 283 -13.40 -28.35 -34.82
CA PRO A 283 -12.88 -29.61 -35.35
C PRO A 283 -13.00 -30.78 -34.35
N PRO A 284 -13.16 -32.02 -34.81
CA PRO A 284 -13.37 -33.19 -33.95
C PRO A 284 -12.22 -33.48 -32.98
N GLU A 285 -11.01 -33.03 -33.29
CA GLU A 285 -9.81 -33.12 -32.44
C GLU A 285 -9.79 -32.12 -31.27
N THR A 286 -10.74 -31.18 -31.23
CA THR A 286 -10.85 -30.20 -30.14
C THR A 286 -11.14 -30.89 -28.80
N SER A 287 -10.53 -30.38 -27.72
CA SER A 287 -10.71 -30.95 -26.37
C SER A 287 -12.20 -30.98 -25.98
N PRO A 288 -12.65 -32.01 -25.23
CA PRO A 288 -14.01 -32.08 -24.70
C PRO A 288 -14.40 -30.83 -23.90
N GLU A 289 -13.45 -30.25 -23.17
CA GLU A 289 -13.61 -29.04 -22.36
C GLU A 289 -13.94 -27.83 -23.24
N VAL A 290 -13.16 -27.59 -24.30
CA VAL A 290 -13.44 -26.52 -25.27
C VAL A 290 -14.80 -26.73 -25.93
N ARG A 291 -15.16 -27.95 -26.34
CA ARG A 291 -16.49 -28.25 -26.91
C ARG A 291 -17.63 -27.92 -25.94
N LEU A 292 -17.47 -28.26 -24.66
CA LEU A 292 -18.47 -27.94 -23.64
C LEU A 292 -18.57 -26.41 -23.42
N GLN A 293 -17.45 -25.70 -23.44
CA GLN A 293 -17.42 -24.25 -23.30
C GLN A 293 -18.01 -23.53 -24.53
N VAL A 294 -17.70 -23.99 -25.74
CA VAL A 294 -18.32 -23.52 -27.00
C VAL A 294 -19.83 -23.71 -26.92
N ASN A 295 -20.32 -24.90 -26.54
CA ASN A 295 -21.76 -25.15 -26.41
C ASN A 295 -22.44 -24.24 -25.37
N ARG A 296 -21.75 -23.91 -24.27
CA ARG A 296 -22.26 -22.96 -23.28
C ARG A 296 -22.36 -21.54 -23.86
N MET A 297 -21.30 -21.07 -24.50
CA MET A 297 -21.24 -19.74 -25.12
C MET A 297 -22.22 -19.61 -26.30
N LEU A 298 -22.41 -20.68 -27.06
CA LEU A 298 -23.37 -20.79 -28.15
C LEU A 298 -24.78 -20.42 -27.70
N ARG A 299 -25.23 -20.99 -26.57
CA ARG A 299 -26.55 -20.71 -25.99
C ARG A 299 -26.70 -19.25 -25.60
N ILE A 300 -25.62 -18.62 -25.10
CA ILE A 300 -25.61 -17.21 -24.71
C ILE A 300 -25.72 -16.32 -25.96
N GLU A 301 -24.93 -16.60 -27.00
CA GLU A 301 -24.99 -15.82 -28.25
C GLU A 301 -26.32 -16.02 -28.98
N TYR A 302 -26.84 -17.25 -29.05
CA TYR A 302 -28.18 -17.50 -29.56
C TYR A 302 -29.24 -16.69 -28.81
N ALA A 303 -29.24 -16.73 -27.47
CA ALA A 303 -30.18 -15.95 -26.66
C ALA A 303 -30.00 -14.44 -26.83
N ARG A 304 -28.80 -13.96 -27.17
CA ARG A 304 -28.55 -12.55 -27.52
C ARG A 304 -29.14 -12.23 -28.89
N ALA A 305 -28.91 -13.07 -29.90
CA ALA A 305 -29.43 -12.88 -31.24
C ALA A 305 -30.97 -12.94 -31.27
N ASP A 306 -31.57 -13.91 -30.57
CA ASP A 306 -33.03 -14.04 -30.44
C ASP A 306 -33.63 -12.79 -29.79
N ARG A 307 -33.04 -12.28 -28.70
CA ARG A 307 -33.48 -11.02 -28.07
C ARG A 307 -33.32 -9.82 -29.00
N ALA A 308 -32.18 -9.70 -29.69
CA ALA A 308 -31.96 -8.61 -30.63
C ALA A 308 -32.99 -8.63 -31.77
N TRP A 309 -33.33 -9.81 -32.26
CA TRP A 309 -34.39 -10.03 -33.25
C TRP A 309 -35.76 -9.65 -32.70
N GLN A 310 -36.15 -10.14 -31.51
CA GLN A 310 -37.42 -9.77 -30.86
C GLN A 310 -37.53 -8.25 -30.67
N ALA A 311 -36.47 -7.60 -30.20
CA ALA A 311 -36.44 -6.15 -30.00
C ALA A 311 -36.55 -5.39 -31.32
N ALA A 312 -35.98 -5.90 -32.42
CA ALA A 312 -36.15 -5.31 -33.74
C ALA A 312 -37.62 -5.34 -34.19
N ARG A 313 -38.31 -6.46 -33.97
CA ARG A 313 -39.76 -6.56 -34.25
C ARG A 313 -40.59 -5.66 -33.36
N GLY A 314 -40.26 -5.58 -32.09
CA GLY A 314 -40.94 -4.68 -31.16
C GLY A 314 -40.84 -3.21 -31.59
N ARG A 315 -39.65 -2.78 -32.04
CA ARG A 315 -39.47 -1.44 -32.64
C ARG A 315 -40.27 -1.26 -33.92
N ALA A 316 -40.35 -2.27 -34.79
CA ALA A 316 -41.19 -2.22 -35.98
C ALA A 316 -42.68 -2.08 -35.62
N ALA A 317 -43.15 -2.81 -34.61
CA ALA A 317 -44.52 -2.72 -34.09
C ALA A 317 -44.83 -1.33 -33.51
N GLU A 318 -43.93 -0.76 -32.70
CA GLU A 318 -44.07 0.59 -32.17
C GLU A 318 -44.11 1.65 -33.29
N ALA A 319 -43.21 1.55 -34.26
CA ALA A 319 -43.16 2.47 -35.41
C ALA A 319 -44.40 2.33 -36.31
N ALA A 320 -44.93 1.12 -36.48
CA ALA A 320 -46.17 0.87 -37.20
C ALA A 320 -47.38 1.52 -36.52
N LEU A 321 -47.48 1.45 -35.18
CA LEU A 321 -48.52 2.13 -34.41
C LEU A 321 -48.39 3.65 -34.46
N GLU A 322 -47.16 4.17 -34.36
CA GLU A 322 -46.92 5.61 -34.50
C GLU A 322 -47.34 6.11 -35.89
N TRP A 323 -47.02 5.36 -36.95
CA TRP A 323 -47.45 5.67 -38.30
C TRP A 323 -48.97 5.66 -38.42
N LEU A 324 -49.65 4.66 -37.84
CA LEU A 324 -51.11 4.55 -37.86
C LEU A 324 -51.77 5.74 -37.13
N GLY A 325 -51.21 6.17 -36.00
CA GLY A 325 -51.67 7.35 -35.26
C GLY A 325 -51.52 8.65 -36.06
N LYS A 326 -50.45 8.77 -36.86
CA LYS A 326 -50.24 9.92 -37.78
C LYS A 326 -51.12 9.87 -39.03
N ASN A 327 -51.62 8.68 -39.41
CA ASN A 327 -52.39 8.46 -40.62
C ASN A 327 -53.72 7.75 -40.31
N PRO A 328 -54.61 8.36 -39.51
CA PRO A 328 -55.85 7.72 -39.10
C PRO A 328 -56.72 7.39 -40.34
N GLY A 329 -57.18 6.13 -40.42
CA GLY A 329 -58.01 5.64 -41.54
C GLY A 329 -57.23 5.24 -42.80
N ALA A 330 -55.89 5.36 -42.81
CA ALA A 330 -55.08 4.80 -43.89
C ALA A 330 -55.08 3.26 -43.81
N TRP A 331 -55.09 2.62 -44.98
CA TRP A 331 -55.01 1.16 -45.08
C TRP A 331 -53.59 0.70 -44.76
N VAL A 332 -53.43 -0.44 -44.07
CA VAL A 332 -52.11 -0.98 -43.70
C VAL A 332 -51.20 -1.21 -44.91
N LEU A 333 -51.77 -1.50 -46.09
CA LEU A 333 -51.00 -1.61 -47.35
C LEU A 333 -50.33 -0.30 -47.80
N ALA A 334 -50.77 0.86 -47.31
CA ALA A 334 -50.14 2.16 -47.58
C ALA A 334 -48.94 2.43 -46.65
N MET A 335 -48.70 1.58 -45.65
CA MET A 335 -47.53 1.67 -44.77
C MET A 335 -46.24 1.36 -45.55
N PRO A 336 -45.12 2.07 -45.27
CA PRO A 336 -43.81 1.76 -45.84
C PRO A 336 -43.47 0.28 -45.73
N ALA A 337 -42.86 -0.29 -46.77
CA ALA A 337 -42.53 -1.72 -46.82
C ALA A 337 -41.60 -2.11 -45.67
N GLU A 338 -40.65 -1.25 -45.31
CA GLU A 338 -39.68 -1.48 -44.25
C GLU A 338 -40.34 -1.68 -42.87
N LEU A 339 -41.47 -1.01 -42.62
CA LEU A 339 -42.24 -1.20 -41.38
C LEU A 339 -43.05 -2.50 -41.44
N ARG A 340 -43.66 -2.80 -42.59
CA ARG A 340 -44.47 -4.01 -42.78
C ARG A 340 -43.61 -5.28 -42.69
N ASP A 341 -42.46 -5.29 -43.34
CA ASP A 341 -41.55 -6.43 -43.40
C ASP A 341 -40.94 -6.76 -42.02
N GLY A 342 -40.91 -5.78 -41.10
CA GLY A 342 -40.48 -5.99 -39.71
C GLY A 342 -41.52 -6.68 -38.82
N LEU A 343 -42.78 -6.72 -39.22
CA LEU A 343 -43.88 -7.29 -38.43
C LEU A 343 -44.00 -8.80 -38.65
N SER A 344 -44.43 -9.53 -37.62
CA SER A 344 -44.85 -10.93 -37.78
C SER A 344 -46.20 -11.05 -38.47
N PRO A 345 -46.55 -12.22 -39.01
CA PRO A 345 -47.90 -12.47 -39.51
C PRO A 345 -48.97 -12.12 -38.47
N GLU A 346 -48.77 -12.53 -37.21
CA GLU A 346 -49.67 -12.24 -36.09
C GLU A 346 -49.70 -10.75 -35.77
N GLN A 347 -48.55 -10.07 -35.75
CA GLN A 347 -48.48 -8.62 -35.55
C GLN A 347 -49.18 -7.85 -36.68
N THR A 348 -49.09 -8.33 -37.92
CA THR A 348 -49.79 -7.74 -39.07
C THR A 348 -51.30 -7.82 -38.89
N GLU A 349 -51.83 -8.99 -38.49
CA GLU A 349 -53.26 -9.17 -38.19
C GLU A 349 -53.73 -8.28 -37.02
N ARG A 350 -52.91 -8.14 -35.98
CA ARG A 350 -53.21 -7.27 -34.83
C ARG A 350 -53.18 -5.79 -35.21
N LEU A 351 -52.25 -5.40 -36.09
CA LEU A 351 -52.19 -4.04 -36.63
C LEU A 351 -53.41 -3.72 -37.49
N ASP A 352 -53.87 -4.65 -38.32
CA ASP A 352 -55.12 -4.51 -39.09
C ASP A 352 -56.32 -4.30 -38.16
N THR A 353 -56.40 -5.09 -37.08
CA THR A 353 -57.44 -4.93 -36.04
C THR A 353 -57.36 -3.56 -35.36
N ALA A 354 -56.15 -3.09 -35.02
CA ALA A 354 -55.95 -1.76 -34.44
C ALA A 354 -56.35 -0.65 -35.42
N ALA A 355 -56.09 -0.81 -36.72
CA ALA A 355 -56.50 0.14 -37.77
C ALA A 355 -58.02 0.26 -37.87
N ILE A 356 -58.74 -0.87 -37.78
CA ILE A 356 -60.22 -0.88 -37.74
C ILE A 356 -60.74 -0.17 -36.48
N ASN A 357 -60.06 -0.33 -35.34
CA ASN A 357 -60.42 0.29 -34.06
C ASN A 357 -59.92 1.74 -33.91
N GLY A 358 -59.73 2.45 -35.02
CA GLY A 358 -59.33 3.86 -35.01
C GLY A 358 -57.92 4.10 -34.46
N GLY A 359 -57.01 3.14 -34.68
CA GLY A 359 -55.62 3.19 -34.21
C GLY A 359 -55.43 2.72 -32.77
N ARG A 360 -56.49 2.25 -32.09
CA ARG A 360 -56.40 1.76 -30.70
C ARG A 360 -56.09 0.27 -30.69
N VAL A 361 -55.01 -0.10 -29.99
CA VAL A 361 -54.70 -1.49 -29.68
C VAL A 361 -55.64 -1.98 -28.58
N VAL A 362 -56.35 -3.08 -28.84
CA VAL A 362 -57.14 -3.77 -27.83
C VAL A 362 -56.25 -4.81 -27.17
N THR A 363 -56.18 -4.79 -25.83
CA THR A 363 -55.39 -5.76 -25.07
C THR A 363 -55.91 -7.18 -25.31
N ASP A 364 -55.01 -8.06 -25.73
CA ASP A 364 -55.20 -9.50 -25.62
C ASP A 364 -55.15 -9.89 -24.14
N ARG A 365 -56.33 -10.16 -23.59
CA ARG A 365 -56.48 -10.38 -22.16
C ARG A 365 -55.75 -11.64 -21.68
N ASP A 366 -55.74 -12.69 -22.47
CA ASP A 366 -55.10 -13.95 -22.09
C ASP A 366 -53.57 -13.80 -22.07
N LEU A 367 -53.02 -13.06 -23.05
CA LEU A 367 -51.61 -12.71 -23.05
C LEU A 367 -51.23 -11.80 -21.87
N TYR A 368 -52.03 -10.78 -21.58
CA TYR A 368 -51.81 -9.88 -20.45
C TYR A 368 -51.79 -10.67 -19.13
N ASP A 369 -52.82 -11.49 -18.87
CA ASP A 369 -52.92 -12.27 -17.64
C ASP A 369 -51.76 -13.28 -17.52
N ALA A 370 -51.29 -13.86 -18.63
CA ALA A 370 -50.11 -14.72 -18.64
C ALA A 370 -48.81 -13.97 -18.30
N LEU A 371 -48.60 -12.77 -18.86
CA LEU A 371 -47.44 -11.93 -18.58
C LEU A 371 -47.45 -11.39 -17.15
N ASP A 372 -48.61 -10.96 -16.67
CA ASP A 372 -48.81 -10.47 -15.31
C ASP A 372 -48.51 -11.55 -14.26
N ARG A 373 -49.05 -12.75 -14.44
CA ARG A 373 -48.73 -13.90 -13.58
C ARG A 373 -47.25 -14.22 -13.59
N ARG A 374 -46.60 -14.14 -14.75
CA ARG A 374 -45.16 -14.39 -14.85
C ARG A 374 -44.37 -13.33 -14.10
N ALA A 375 -44.78 -12.07 -14.14
CA ALA A 375 -44.17 -11.01 -13.34
C ALA A 375 -44.26 -11.32 -11.83
N VAL A 376 -45.41 -11.83 -11.37
CA VAL A 376 -45.67 -12.14 -9.95
C VAL A 376 -44.95 -13.41 -9.48
N TYR A 377 -45.06 -14.52 -10.24
CA TYR A 377 -44.61 -15.84 -9.79
C TYR A 377 -43.23 -16.25 -10.32
N GLU A 378 -42.80 -15.68 -11.44
CA GLU A 378 -41.49 -15.95 -12.06
C GLU A 378 -40.78 -14.64 -12.43
N PRO A 379 -40.53 -13.75 -11.45
CA PRO A 379 -40.05 -12.39 -11.72
C PRO A 379 -38.75 -12.34 -12.52
N GLU A 380 -37.83 -13.29 -12.29
CA GLU A 380 -36.58 -13.41 -13.05
C GLU A 380 -36.84 -13.77 -14.52
N ALA A 381 -37.80 -14.66 -14.77
CA ALA A 381 -38.15 -15.08 -16.12
C ALA A 381 -38.89 -13.97 -16.86
N PHE A 382 -39.77 -13.22 -16.17
CA PHE A 382 -40.46 -12.05 -16.71
C PHE A 382 -39.52 -10.88 -17.01
N ALA A 383 -38.54 -10.63 -16.15
CA ALA A 383 -37.52 -9.58 -16.36
C ALA A 383 -36.72 -9.79 -17.65
N GLY A 384 -36.61 -11.03 -18.14
CA GLY A 384 -35.94 -11.36 -19.40
C GLY A 384 -36.83 -11.30 -20.66
N ILE A 385 -38.13 -11.05 -20.54
CA ILE A 385 -39.07 -11.03 -21.68
C ILE A 385 -38.93 -9.73 -22.47
N GLU A 386 -38.81 -9.80 -23.79
CA GLU A 386 -38.86 -8.59 -24.62
C GLU A 386 -40.32 -8.13 -24.79
N LEU A 387 -40.82 -7.25 -23.90
CA LEU A 387 -42.24 -6.84 -23.91
C LEU A 387 -42.65 -6.10 -25.18
N SER A 388 -41.71 -5.40 -25.83
CA SER A 388 -41.95 -4.63 -27.06
C SER A 388 -42.51 -5.51 -28.20
N GLN A 389 -42.20 -6.81 -28.23
CA GLN A 389 -42.75 -7.73 -29.23
C GLN A 389 -44.28 -7.88 -29.13
N TYR A 390 -44.84 -7.65 -27.95
CA TYR A 390 -46.28 -7.74 -27.66
C TYR A 390 -46.99 -6.39 -27.75
N ARG A 391 -46.32 -5.34 -28.25
CA ARG A 391 -46.86 -3.99 -28.30
C ARG A 391 -48.21 -3.89 -29.03
N LEU A 392 -48.40 -4.68 -30.08
CA LEU A 392 -49.64 -4.75 -30.86
C LEU A 392 -50.72 -5.63 -30.23
N SER A 393 -50.39 -6.34 -29.15
CA SER A 393 -51.31 -7.19 -28.38
C SER A 393 -51.64 -6.61 -27.02
N LEU A 394 -51.01 -5.49 -26.62
CA LEU A 394 -51.20 -4.86 -25.32
C LEU A 394 -51.60 -3.39 -25.55
N GLY A 395 -52.76 -3.00 -25.01
CA GLY A 395 -53.18 -1.61 -24.98
C GLY A 395 -52.17 -0.72 -24.24
N ASP A 396 -52.21 0.58 -24.51
CA ASP A 396 -51.19 1.53 -24.03
C ASP A 396 -51.08 1.59 -22.50
N HIS A 397 -52.20 1.39 -21.80
CA HIS A 397 -52.22 1.32 -20.34
C HIS A 397 -51.47 0.07 -19.85
N ASP A 398 -51.91 -1.10 -20.30
CA ASP A 398 -51.40 -2.40 -19.87
C ASP A 398 -49.93 -2.61 -20.26
N TYR A 399 -49.53 -2.17 -21.45
CA TYR A 399 -48.14 -2.19 -21.89
C TYR A 399 -47.25 -1.35 -20.97
N ARG A 400 -47.63 -0.09 -20.69
CA ARG A 400 -46.86 0.80 -19.79
C ARG A 400 -46.76 0.21 -18.39
N ARG A 401 -47.83 -0.41 -17.89
CA ARG A 401 -47.86 -1.08 -16.59
C ARG A 401 -46.85 -2.24 -16.54
N LEU A 402 -46.89 -3.16 -17.50
CA LEU A 402 -45.96 -4.28 -17.56
C LEU A 402 -44.50 -3.84 -17.76
N VAL A 403 -44.26 -2.80 -18.56
CA VAL A 403 -42.93 -2.18 -18.71
C VAL A 403 -42.45 -1.57 -17.38
N GLY A 404 -43.34 -0.94 -16.62
CA GLY A 404 -43.06 -0.45 -15.27
C GLY A 404 -42.63 -1.58 -14.33
N TYR A 405 -43.37 -2.69 -14.33
CA TYR A 405 -43.04 -3.89 -13.53
C TYR A 405 -41.68 -4.47 -13.91
N GLN A 406 -41.42 -4.62 -15.21
CA GLN A 406 -40.14 -5.12 -15.69
C GLN A 406 -38.97 -4.18 -15.29
N GLY A 407 -39.17 -2.87 -15.40
CA GLY A 407 -38.18 -1.87 -15.01
C GLY A 407 -37.82 -1.95 -13.53
N ALA A 408 -38.81 -2.13 -12.65
CA ALA A 408 -38.59 -2.31 -11.21
C ALA A 408 -37.78 -3.57 -10.91
N LEU A 409 -38.16 -4.69 -11.53
CA LEU A 409 -37.50 -5.99 -11.36
C LEU A 409 -36.04 -5.97 -11.85
N VAL A 410 -35.77 -5.44 -13.05
CA VAL A 410 -34.41 -5.36 -13.62
C VAL A 410 -33.50 -4.46 -12.78
N GLN A 411 -34.01 -3.38 -12.21
CA GLN A 411 -33.24 -2.48 -11.37
C GLN A 411 -33.01 -3.01 -9.95
N GLY A 412 -33.67 -4.11 -9.57
CA GLY A 412 -33.69 -4.60 -8.18
C GLY A 412 -34.22 -3.56 -7.20
N ARG A 413 -35.03 -2.60 -7.68
CA ARG A 413 -35.58 -1.53 -6.86
C ARG A 413 -37.00 -1.90 -6.47
N PRO A 414 -37.35 -1.81 -5.17
CA PRO A 414 -38.72 -2.02 -4.75
C PRO A 414 -39.59 -0.93 -5.37
N ASP A 415 -40.45 -1.30 -6.30
CA ASP A 415 -41.55 -0.45 -6.75
C ASP A 415 -42.77 -0.80 -5.91
N ALA A 416 -43.18 0.15 -5.06
CA ALA A 416 -44.29 -0.03 -4.16
C ALA A 416 -45.59 -0.35 -4.92
N ALA A 417 -45.78 0.12 -6.16
CA ALA A 417 -46.95 -0.22 -6.97
C ALA A 417 -46.93 -1.70 -7.38
N PHE A 418 -45.80 -2.18 -7.92
CA PHE A 418 -45.61 -3.58 -8.25
C PHE A 418 -45.71 -4.51 -7.03
N GLU A 419 -45.09 -4.19 -5.89
CA GLU A 419 -45.14 -5.04 -4.69
C GLU A 419 -46.58 -5.24 -4.19
N ARG A 420 -47.37 -4.17 -4.18
CA ARG A 420 -48.78 -4.24 -3.78
C ARG A 420 -49.62 -5.03 -4.77
N HIS A 421 -49.40 -4.83 -6.06
CA HIS A 421 -50.03 -5.63 -7.11
C HIS A 421 -49.70 -7.12 -6.93
N SER A 422 -48.42 -7.45 -6.80
CA SER A 422 -47.93 -8.81 -6.59
C SER A 422 -48.53 -9.45 -5.33
N LEU A 423 -48.61 -8.72 -4.23
CA LEU A 423 -49.26 -9.20 -2.99
C LEU A 423 -50.77 -9.40 -3.19
N GLY A 424 -51.45 -8.47 -3.85
CA GLY A 424 -52.87 -8.56 -4.14
C GLY A 424 -53.21 -9.78 -4.99
N VAL A 425 -52.50 -9.96 -6.11
CA VAL A 425 -52.66 -11.13 -6.99
C VAL A 425 -52.36 -12.42 -6.24
N THR A 426 -51.31 -12.45 -5.41
CA THR A 426 -50.96 -13.65 -4.63
C THR A 426 -52.05 -14.02 -3.63
N PHE A 427 -52.58 -13.05 -2.89
CA PHE A 427 -53.69 -13.30 -1.94
C PHE A 427 -54.96 -13.73 -2.65
N LEU A 428 -55.30 -13.05 -3.75
CA LEU A 428 -56.49 -13.40 -4.54
C LEU A 428 -56.40 -14.83 -5.10
N ASP A 429 -55.28 -15.19 -5.71
CA ASP A 429 -55.07 -16.54 -6.25
C ASP A 429 -55.05 -17.62 -5.15
N GLU A 430 -54.58 -17.29 -3.94
CA GLU A 430 -54.65 -18.20 -2.80
C GLU A 430 -56.10 -18.48 -2.38
N GLU A 431 -56.93 -17.45 -2.29
CA GLU A 431 -58.34 -17.56 -1.91
C GLU A 431 -59.20 -18.19 -3.01
N LEU A 432 -58.97 -17.84 -4.28
CA LEU A 432 -59.60 -18.52 -5.43
C LEU A 432 -59.29 -20.02 -5.42
N ARG A 433 -58.05 -20.39 -5.12
CA ARG A 433 -57.66 -21.80 -4.97
C ARG A 433 -58.36 -22.48 -3.81
N LYS A 434 -58.53 -21.81 -2.65
CA LYS A 434 -59.30 -22.35 -1.51
C LYS A 434 -60.77 -22.57 -1.88
N ALA A 435 -61.33 -21.69 -2.70
CA ALA A 435 -62.68 -21.80 -3.23
C ALA A 435 -62.80 -22.73 -4.45
N SER A 436 -61.73 -23.46 -4.80
CA SER A 436 -61.68 -24.42 -5.92
C SER A 436 -61.95 -23.81 -7.31
N PHE A 437 -61.70 -22.52 -7.49
CA PHE A 437 -61.70 -21.90 -8.82
C PHE A 437 -60.40 -22.22 -9.56
N ASP A 438 -60.52 -22.58 -10.83
CA ASP A 438 -59.36 -22.65 -11.73
C ASP A 438 -58.80 -21.23 -11.92
N ARG A 439 -57.48 -21.12 -12.01
CA ARG A 439 -56.81 -19.83 -12.22
C ARG A 439 -57.17 -19.18 -13.55
N ASP A 440 -57.56 -19.97 -14.55
CA ASP A 440 -57.96 -19.49 -15.87
C ASP A 440 -59.49 -19.35 -16.03
N ASP A 441 -60.25 -19.65 -14.96
CA ASP A 441 -61.69 -19.49 -14.94
C ASP A 441 -62.09 -18.02 -15.22
N PRO A 442 -63.14 -17.76 -16.03
CA PRO A 442 -63.63 -16.40 -16.27
C PRO A 442 -63.92 -15.60 -14.98
N GLY A 443 -64.41 -16.26 -13.92
CA GLY A 443 -64.64 -15.63 -12.62
C GLY A 443 -63.34 -15.21 -11.93
N ALA A 444 -62.29 -16.03 -12.00
CA ALA A 444 -60.96 -15.68 -11.51
C ALA A 444 -60.37 -14.46 -12.27
N ARG A 445 -60.55 -14.41 -13.60
CA ARG A 445 -60.15 -13.27 -14.42
C ARG A 445 -60.91 -11.99 -14.07
N ALA A 446 -62.22 -12.07 -13.90
CA ALA A 446 -63.05 -10.95 -13.48
C ALA A 446 -62.64 -10.41 -12.09
N ALA A 447 -62.34 -11.31 -11.15
CA ALA A 447 -61.86 -10.95 -9.82
C ALA A 447 -60.52 -10.20 -9.87
N ARG A 448 -59.56 -10.66 -10.67
CA ARG A 448 -58.27 -9.97 -10.85
C ARG A 448 -58.45 -8.58 -11.44
N LEU A 449 -59.29 -8.43 -12.46
CA LEU A 449 -59.61 -7.13 -13.05
C LEU A 449 -60.25 -6.18 -12.05
N GLN A 450 -61.15 -6.68 -11.19
CA GLN A 450 -61.76 -5.87 -10.15
C GLN A 450 -60.75 -5.45 -9.09
N LEU A 451 -59.85 -6.36 -8.67
CA LEU A 451 -58.77 -6.06 -7.74
C LEU A 451 -57.84 -4.98 -8.29
N ASP A 452 -57.44 -5.09 -9.56
CA ASP A 452 -56.61 -4.10 -10.26
C ASP A 452 -57.24 -2.71 -10.25
N ARG A 453 -58.55 -2.63 -10.54
CA ARG A 453 -59.31 -1.38 -10.51
C ARG A 453 -59.36 -0.79 -9.10
N LEU A 454 -59.51 -1.62 -8.07
CA LEU A 454 -59.53 -1.18 -6.68
C LEU A 454 -58.17 -0.69 -6.20
N LEU A 455 -57.09 -1.42 -6.51
CA LEU A 455 -55.73 -1.03 -6.17
C LEU A 455 -55.35 0.31 -6.81
N SER A 456 -55.71 0.51 -8.09
CA SER A 456 -55.46 1.77 -8.82
C SER A 456 -56.23 2.96 -8.22
N LYS A 457 -57.49 2.75 -7.82
CA LYS A 457 -58.31 3.81 -7.18
C LYS A 457 -57.86 4.15 -5.77
N PHE A 458 -57.32 3.18 -5.04
CA PHE A 458 -56.88 3.37 -3.65
C PHE A 458 -55.80 4.46 -3.57
N GLU A 459 -54.88 4.50 -4.53
CA GLU A 459 -53.80 5.50 -4.59
C GLU A 459 -54.30 6.92 -4.80
N ALA A 460 -55.29 7.09 -5.69
CA ALA A 460 -55.85 8.38 -6.03
C ALA A 460 -56.57 9.05 -4.84
N ILE A 461 -57.08 8.25 -3.90
CA ILE A 461 -57.93 8.73 -2.79
C ILE A 461 -57.12 8.93 -1.50
N GLY A 462 -56.18 8.03 -1.19
CA GLY A 462 -55.55 7.96 0.13
C GLY A 462 -54.26 8.76 0.30
N GLY A 463 -53.55 9.10 -0.79
CA GLY A 463 -52.22 9.74 -0.73
C GLY A 463 -51.15 8.95 0.04
N LYS A 464 -51.47 7.73 0.47
CA LYS A 464 -50.61 6.78 1.19
C LYS A 464 -50.71 5.42 0.50
N PRO A 465 -49.61 4.66 0.44
CA PRO A 465 -49.64 3.31 -0.13
C PRO A 465 -50.53 2.39 0.73
N ALA A 466 -51.27 1.49 0.06
CA ALA A 466 -52.08 0.46 0.73
C ALA A 466 -51.20 -0.41 1.64
N THR A 467 -51.62 -0.60 2.89
CA THR A 467 -50.98 -1.55 3.79
C THR A 467 -51.36 -2.99 3.42
N MET A 468 -50.62 -3.98 3.93
CA MET A 468 -50.96 -5.39 3.73
C MET A 468 -52.39 -5.73 4.21
N GLY A 469 -52.87 -5.07 5.28
CA GLY A 469 -54.24 -5.24 5.77
C GLY A 469 -55.28 -4.69 4.79
N ASP A 470 -55.00 -3.53 4.19
CA ASP A 470 -55.87 -2.93 3.17
C ASP A 470 -55.98 -3.83 1.94
N ILE A 471 -54.86 -4.39 1.46
CA ILE A 471 -54.84 -5.29 0.30
C ILE A 471 -55.68 -6.55 0.57
N ARG A 472 -55.59 -7.14 1.77
CA ARG A 472 -56.43 -8.30 2.14
C ARG A 472 -57.91 -7.93 2.17
N SER A 473 -58.27 -6.78 2.73
CA SER A 473 -59.66 -6.30 2.73
C SER A 473 -60.19 -6.10 1.30
N LEU A 474 -59.35 -5.58 0.39
CA LEU A 474 -59.73 -5.43 -1.02
C LEU A 474 -59.95 -6.78 -1.69
N VAL A 475 -59.12 -7.79 -1.40
CA VAL A 475 -59.30 -9.16 -1.91
C VAL A 475 -60.61 -9.77 -1.38
N ASP A 476 -60.91 -9.63 -0.10
CA ASP A 476 -62.16 -10.11 0.50
C ASP A 476 -63.38 -9.42 -0.15
N ASP A 477 -63.30 -8.11 -0.41
CA ASP A 477 -64.37 -7.35 -1.06
C ASP A 477 -64.55 -7.72 -2.54
N VAL A 478 -63.49 -8.16 -3.22
CA VAL A 478 -63.56 -8.71 -4.59
C VAL A 478 -64.23 -10.09 -4.60
N LEU A 479 -63.97 -10.92 -3.59
CA LEU A 479 -64.49 -12.29 -3.53
C LEU A 479 -65.90 -12.40 -2.95
N ARG A 480 -66.33 -11.46 -2.11
CA ARG A 480 -67.67 -11.47 -1.47
C ARG A 480 -68.82 -11.61 -2.49
N PRO A 481 -68.85 -10.86 -3.61
CA PRO A 481 -69.88 -11.03 -4.64
C PRO A 481 -69.89 -12.44 -5.29
N MET A 482 -68.73 -13.09 -5.39
CA MET A 482 -68.63 -14.44 -5.97
C MET A 482 -69.15 -15.53 -5.02
N ALA A 483 -69.09 -15.29 -3.71
CA ALA A 483 -69.63 -16.20 -2.69
C ALA A 483 -71.15 -16.08 -2.55
N ASP A 484 -71.69 -14.87 -2.71
CA ASP A 484 -73.11 -14.58 -2.50
C ASP A 484 -73.98 -14.92 -3.73
N ASP A 485 -73.43 -14.85 -4.96
CA ASP A 485 -74.13 -15.27 -6.18
C ASP A 485 -73.15 -15.73 -7.29
N PRO A 486 -72.95 -17.05 -7.46
CA PRO A 486 -72.04 -17.58 -8.47
C PRO A 486 -72.47 -17.27 -9.92
N SER A 487 -73.72 -16.79 -10.13
CA SER A 487 -74.21 -16.40 -11.45
C SER A 487 -73.88 -14.94 -11.83
N VAL A 488 -73.54 -14.08 -10.86
CA VAL A 488 -73.22 -12.64 -11.09
C VAL A 488 -71.84 -12.45 -11.71
N ALA A 489 -70.92 -13.39 -11.55
CA ALA A 489 -69.58 -13.32 -12.13
C ALA A 489 -69.55 -13.34 -13.68
N GLN A 490 -70.63 -13.79 -14.34
CA GLN A 490 -70.69 -13.88 -15.80
C GLN A 490 -71.15 -12.60 -16.53
N ALA A 491 -71.74 -11.61 -15.83
CA ALA A 491 -72.44 -10.50 -16.49
C ALA A 491 -71.67 -9.16 -16.55
N SER A 492 -70.50 -9.02 -15.91
CA SER A 492 -69.85 -7.70 -15.68
C SER A 492 -68.68 -7.38 -16.65
N GLY A 493 -68.75 -7.85 -17.89
CA GLY A 493 -67.66 -7.78 -18.88
C GLY A 493 -67.60 -6.55 -19.80
N SER A 494 -68.37 -5.48 -19.56
CA SER A 494 -68.37 -4.30 -20.45
C SER A 494 -67.42 -3.19 -19.98
N ASP A 495 -66.39 -2.87 -20.77
CA ASP A 495 -65.32 -1.87 -20.51
C ASP A 495 -65.78 -0.40 -20.61
N PRO A 496 -65.39 0.49 -19.68
CA PRO A 496 -65.50 1.95 -19.83
C PRO A 496 -64.15 2.66 -20.08
N ALA A 497 -64.17 3.75 -20.86
CA ALA A 497 -63.02 4.52 -21.35
C ALA A 497 -62.28 5.38 -20.28
N GLU A 498 -60.94 5.46 -20.35
CA GLU A 498 -60.04 6.20 -19.42
C GLU A 498 -59.69 7.66 -19.85
N ALA A 499 -59.28 8.51 -18.88
CA ALA A 499 -58.84 9.91 -19.04
C ALA A 499 -57.56 10.26 -18.22
N ASP A 500 -56.80 11.27 -18.67
CA ASP A 500 -55.33 11.52 -18.54
C ASP A 500 -54.89 12.56 -17.46
N THR A 501 -53.65 12.48 -16.92
CA THR A 501 -53.01 13.54 -16.07
C THR A 501 -51.46 13.60 -16.12
N GLN A 502 -50.87 14.82 -16.00
CA GLN A 502 -49.46 15.22 -16.24
C GLN A 502 -48.62 15.60 -14.96
N VAL A 503 -47.27 15.56 -15.06
CA VAL A 503 -46.25 15.64 -13.96
C VAL A 503 -45.22 16.79 -14.12
N VAL A 504 -44.61 17.29 -13.01
CA VAL A 504 -43.55 18.34 -12.93
C VAL A 504 -42.27 17.84 -12.20
N ARG A 505 -41.08 18.42 -12.52
CA ARG A 505 -39.69 17.99 -12.17
C ARG A 505 -38.86 19.08 -11.44
N GLU A 506 -37.87 18.69 -10.61
CA GLU A 506 -36.84 19.54 -9.94
C GLU A 506 -35.37 19.15 -10.28
N ARG A 507 -34.38 19.98 -9.89
CA ARG A 507 -32.95 20.01 -10.32
C ARG A 507 -31.94 20.20 -9.15
N GLU A 508 -30.69 19.69 -9.30
CA GLU A 508 -29.52 19.75 -8.36
C GLU A 508 -28.39 20.76 -8.75
N PRO A 509 -27.38 21.04 -7.87
CA PRO A 509 -26.17 21.84 -8.17
C PRO A 509 -24.80 21.13 -7.98
N THR A 510 -23.69 21.78 -8.42
CA THR A 510 -22.27 21.29 -8.35
C THR A 510 -21.26 22.41 -8.02
N GLY A 511 -20.09 22.06 -7.47
CA GLY A 511 -18.93 22.97 -7.29
C GLY A 511 -17.57 22.23 -7.22
N LEU A 512 -16.45 22.91 -7.53
CA LEU A 512 -15.04 22.42 -7.43
C LEU A 512 -13.99 23.56 -7.37
N GLN A 513 -12.84 23.34 -6.70
CA GLN A 513 -11.65 24.23 -6.57
C GLN A 513 -10.33 23.49 -6.98
N ARG A 514 -9.25 24.23 -7.31
CA ARG A 514 -7.88 23.76 -7.70
C ARG A 514 -6.74 24.42 -6.89
N GLY A 515 -5.58 23.75 -6.76
CA GLY A 515 -4.38 24.12 -5.96
C GLY A 515 -3.12 24.63 -6.73
N ILE A 516 -1.99 24.81 -6.01
CA ILE A 516 -0.74 25.53 -6.37
C ILE A 516 0.53 24.63 -6.22
N ALA A 517 1.64 24.92 -6.94
CA ALA A 517 2.92 24.18 -7.02
C ALA A 517 4.15 24.90 -6.37
N PRO A 518 5.33 24.24 -6.14
CA PRO A 518 6.44 24.75 -5.29
C PRO A 518 7.74 25.24 -6.00
N ASN A 519 8.69 25.73 -5.19
CA ASN A 519 9.82 26.68 -5.44
C ASN A 519 11.25 26.02 -5.42
N VAL A 520 12.28 26.65 -6.00
CA VAL A 520 13.68 26.12 -6.18
C VAL A 520 14.79 27.06 -5.63
N GLU A 521 15.90 26.55 -5.09
CA GLU A 521 17.03 27.28 -4.44
C GLU A 521 18.28 27.60 -5.34
N PRO A 522 19.11 28.63 -4.98
CA PRO A 522 20.27 29.11 -5.78
C PRO A 522 21.67 28.51 -5.46
N VAL A 523 22.67 28.82 -6.30
CA VAL A 523 24.00 28.15 -6.41
C VAL A 523 25.08 28.70 -5.46
N PRO A 524 25.93 27.86 -4.81
CA PRO A 524 27.02 28.27 -3.90
C PRO A 524 28.12 29.17 -4.51
N GLY A 525 28.55 30.20 -3.77
CA GLY A 525 29.59 31.17 -4.16
C GLY A 525 29.10 32.37 -4.96
N SER A 526 27.81 32.42 -5.30
CA SER A 526 27.16 33.58 -5.92
C SER A 526 27.01 34.75 -4.94
N PRO A 527 26.87 35.99 -5.44
CA PRO A 527 26.47 37.12 -4.60
C PRO A 527 25.15 36.88 -3.86
N GLU A 528 24.18 36.16 -4.48
CA GLU A 528 22.94 35.76 -3.79
C GLU A 528 23.19 34.75 -2.67
N TYR A 529 24.13 33.81 -2.85
CA TYR A 529 24.56 32.87 -1.80
C TYR A 529 25.27 33.59 -0.63
N GLU A 530 26.15 34.54 -0.92
CA GLU A 530 26.85 35.34 0.10
C GLU A 530 25.94 36.36 0.80
N ALA A 531 24.91 36.86 0.12
CA ALA A 531 23.87 37.71 0.70
C ALA A 531 22.90 36.90 1.58
N ALA A 532 22.47 35.71 1.12
CA ALA A 532 21.68 34.77 1.91
C ALA A 532 22.46 34.29 3.16
N ARG A 533 23.78 34.10 3.03
CA ARG A 533 24.70 33.77 4.14
C ARG A 533 24.73 34.83 5.25
N ARG A 534 24.62 36.12 4.91
CA ARG A 534 24.64 37.22 5.91
C ARG A 534 23.29 37.44 6.60
N LEU A 535 22.22 36.94 6.02
CA LEU A 535 20.84 37.13 6.49
C LEU A 535 20.25 35.88 7.17
N ALA A 536 20.94 34.74 7.11
CA ALA A 536 20.47 33.51 7.73
C ALA A 536 20.65 33.56 9.26
N PRO A 537 19.59 33.33 10.06
CA PRO A 537 19.74 33.12 11.50
C PRO A 537 20.53 31.83 11.73
N THR A 538 21.80 31.95 12.12
CA THR A 538 22.66 30.80 12.45
C THR A 538 22.22 30.22 13.79
N LYS A 539 21.89 28.93 13.80
CA LYS A 539 21.63 28.19 15.03
C LYS A 539 22.97 27.73 15.59
N GLU A 540 23.29 28.14 16.81
CA GLU A 540 24.47 27.64 17.52
C GLU A 540 24.26 26.15 17.87
N ILE A 541 25.24 25.31 17.51
CA ILE A 541 25.28 23.91 17.95
C ILE A 541 26.23 23.83 19.15
N THR A 542 25.67 23.51 20.32
CA THR A 542 26.39 23.50 21.60
C THR A 542 26.94 22.13 22.02
N ASN A 543 26.71 21.08 21.21
CA ASN A 543 27.20 19.73 21.49
C ASN A 543 27.58 19.04 20.17
N PRO A 544 28.73 18.34 20.10
CA PRO A 544 29.15 17.64 18.90
C PRO A 544 28.14 16.67 18.27
N MET A 545 27.28 16.03 19.06
CA MET A 545 26.26 15.09 18.56
C MET A 545 25.09 15.78 17.84
N ALA A 546 24.89 17.08 18.07
CA ALA A 546 23.90 17.84 17.33
C ALA A 546 24.32 18.10 15.87
N GLY A 547 25.61 17.96 15.53
CA GLY A 547 26.06 17.93 14.13
C GLY A 547 25.52 16.73 13.37
N LEU A 548 25.60 15.53 13.96
CA LEU A 548 25.01 14.30 13.41
C LEU A 548 23.48 14.40 13.32
N GLY A 549 22.82 14.92 14.35
CA GLY A 549 21.37 15.17 14.31
C GLY A 549 20.98 16.16 13.20
N HIS A 550 21.79 17.19 12.94
CA HIS A 550 21.53 18.13 11.87
C HIS A 550 21.80 17.54 10.48
N TYR A 551 22.78 16.64 10.35
CA TYR A 551 23.00 15.86 9.13
C TYR A 551 21.79 14.96 8.82
N LEU A 552 21.28 14.24 9.81
CA LEU A 552 20.21 13.25 9.62
C LEU A 552 18.81 13.86 9.49
N ALA A 553 18.52 14.93 10.23
CA ALA A 553 17.17 15.50 10.34
C ALA A 553 17.10 17.02 10.11
N GLY A 554 18.23 17.67 9.82
CA GLY A 554 18.30 19.11 9.58
C GLY A 554 17.87 19.51 8.17
N SER A 555 17.66 20.82 8.00
CA SER A 555 17.30 21.40 6.70
C SER A 555 18.49 21.57 5.74
N GLY A 556 19.73 21.38 6.20
CA GLY A 556 20.97 21.73 5.48
C GLY A 556 21.50 23.14 5.78
N ASN A 557 20.89 23.84 6.74
CA ASN A 557 21.24 25.22 7.08
C ASN A 557 22.64 25.33 7.70
N THR A 558 23.30 26.47 7.48
CA THR A 558 24.58 26.77 8.14
C THR A 558 24.39 26.89 9.65
N VAL A 559 25.32 26.32 10.40
CA VAL A 559 25.33 26.34 11.87
C VAL A 559 26.64 26.90 12.39
N GLU A 560 26.61 27.42 13.61
CA GLU A 560 27.79 27.99 14.26
C GLU A 560 28.28 27.06 15.36
N TYR A 561 29.60 26.85 15.42
CA TYR A 561 30.25 26.02 16.43
C TYR A 561 31.37 26.82 17.13
N PRO A 562 31.27 27.13 18.43
CA PRO A 562 32.28 27.95 19.09
C PRO A 562 33.65 27.26 19.14
N PHE A 563 34.70 27.93 18.67
CA PHE A 563 36.09 27.46 18.75
C PHE A 563 36.51 27.16 20.20
N ALA A 564 35.91 27.88 21.15
CA ALA A 564 36.01 27.65 22.59
C ALA A 564 35.75 26.18 23.00
N GLN A 565 34.85 25.49 22.29
CA GLN A 565 34.44 24.12 22.60
C GLN A 565 35.37 23.06 22.00
N ILE A 566 36.05 23.36 20.89
CA ILE A 566 36.95 22.42 20.20
C ILE A 566 38.17 22.10 21.07
N LYS A 567 38.39 20.83 21.40
CA LYS A 567 39.53 20.37 22.20
C LYS A 567 40.85 20.51 21.43
N THR A 568 41.57 21.58 21.71
CA THR A 568 42.89 21.89 21.15
C THR A 568 44.04 21.76 22.17
N SER A 569 43.82 21.06 23.28
CA SER A 569 44.80 20.94 24.39
C SER A 569 46.11 20.25 23.99
N THR A 570 46.12 19.48 22.91
CA THR A 570 47.29 18.81 22.36
C THR A 570 48.07 19.68 21.36
N VAL A 571 47.51 20.81 20.94
CA VAL A 571 48.10 21.71 19.95
C VAL A 571 49.22 22.53 20.59
N LYS A 572 50.41 22.46 20.02
CA LYS A 572 51.59 23.22 20.44
C LYS A 572 52.02 24.17 19.33
N PRO A 573 52.50 25.39 19.64
CA PRO A 573 52.98 26.31 18.61
C PRO A 573 54.05 25.70 17.69
N SER A 574 54.93 24.85 18.22
CA SER A 574 55.99 24.18 17.44
C SER A 574 55.50 23.16 16.42
N GLN A 575 54.21 22.82 16.40
CA GLN A 575 53.61 21.97 15.36
C GLN A 575 53.27 22.75 14.09
N PHE A 576 53.15 24.08 14.18
CA PHE A 576 52.89 24.91 13.02
C PHE A 576 54.15 25.05 12.15
N PRO A 577 54.05 24.80 10.83
CA PRO A 577 55.20 24.91 9.92
C PRO A 577 55.93 26.26 10.02
N ALA A 578 55.18 27.37 10.13
CA ALA A 578 55.75 28.73 10.25
C ALA A 578 56.62 28.91 11.51
N VAL A 579 56.22 28.32 12.64
CA VAL A 579 57.01 28.35 13.89
C VAL A 579 58.22 27.43 13.75
N ARG A 580 58.01 26.22 13.22
CA ARG A 580 59.06 25.22 13.06
C ARG A 580 60.19 25.69 12.15
N GLU A 581 59.87 26.37 11.05
CA GLU A 581 60.87 26.91 10.13
C GLU A 581 61.82 27.88 10.83
N ILE A 582 61.31 28.74 11.71
CA ILE A 582 62.13 29.71 12.44
C ILE A 582 62.98 29.02 13.51
N LEU A 583 62.40 28.04 14.20
CA LEU A 583 63.14 27.21 15.15
C LEU A 583 64.27 26.46 14.44
N ASP A 584 64.02 25.89 13.25
CA ASP A 584 64.98 25.15 12.44
C ASP A 584 66.14 26.00 11.92
N ARG A 585 65.89 27.30 11.65
CA ARG A 585 66.98 28.25 11.33
C ARG A 585 67.90 28.53 12.52
N GLY A 586 67.40 28.40 13.75
CA GLY A 586 68.16 28.63 14.97
C GLY A 586 68.67 30.06 15.18
N GLN A 587 68.18 31.04 14.40
CA GLN A 587 68.63 32.44 14.49
C GLN A 587 67.91 33.17 15.62
N PRO A 588 68.63 33.68 16.64
CA PRO A 588 67.99 34.42 17.74
C PRO A 588 67.29 35.68 17.23
N GLY A 589 66.10 35.97 17.76
CA GLY A 589 65.29 37.11 17.33
C GLY A 589 63.84 37.04 17.79
N THR A 590 63.08 38.06 17.43
CA THR A 590 61.63 38.15 17.63
C THR A 590 60.95 38.11 16.26
N TYR A 591 59.96 37.24 16.11
CA TYR A 591 59.31 36.96 14.84
C TYR A 591 57.79 37.01 15.00
N GLU A 592 57.12 37.71 14.09
CA GLU A 592 55.67 37.62 13.94
C GLU A 592 55.32 36.34 13.17
N ILE A 593 54.36 35.60 13.69
CA ILE A 593 53.90 34.32 13.15
C ILE A 593 52.44 34.48 12.73
N ASP A 594 52.18 34.18 11.47
CA ASP A 594 50.87 33.82 10.96
C ASP A 594 51.01 32.47 10.27
N GLY A 595 50.42 31.44 10.86
CA GLY A 595 50.65 30.05 10.45
C GLY A 595 49.38 29.23 10.44
N LYS A 596 49.35 28.20 9.60
CA LYS A 596 48.21 27.28 9.49
C LYS A 596 48.65 25.83 9.60
N MET A 597 47.78 24.96 10.07
CA MET A 597 47.97 23.52 10.03
C MET A 597 46.63 22.77 9.91
N PRO A 598 46.60 21.63 9.22
CA PRO A 598 45.46 20.73 9.27
C PRO A 598 45.33 20.13 10.68
N PHE A 599 44.09 19.96 11.14
CA PHE A 599 43.77 19.41 12.44
C PHE A 599 42.50 18.55 12.37
N SER A 600 42.60 17.32 12.85
CA SER A 600 41.43 16.48 13.07
C SER A 600 40.98 16.65 14.52
N ALA A 601 39.75 17.14 14.72
CA ALA A 601 39.21 17.35 16.05
C ALA A 601 39.10 16.01 16.81
N PRO A 602 39.55 15.91 18.06
CA PRO A 602 39.56 14.63 18.78
C PRO A 602 38.21 14.31 19.45
N GLY A 603 37.89 13.01 19.52
CA GLY A 603 36.71 12.50 20.21
C GLY A 603 35.42 13.04 19.61
N LEU A 604 34.45 13.39 20.48
CA LEU A 604 33.13 13.83 20.02
C LEU A 604 33.18 15.06 19.10
N ASP A 605 34.12 16.00 19.30
CA ASP A 605 34.22 17.23 18.51
C ASP A 605 34.36 16.96 17.00
N HIS A 606 34.91 15.79 16.63
CA HIS A 606 35.00 15.33 15.23
C HIS A 606 33.62 15.21 14.55
N TYR A 607 32.55 14.95 15.30
CA TYR A 607 31.18 14.87 14.77
C TYR A 607 30.52 16.23 14.51
N ALA A 608 31.03 17.30 15.11
CA ALA A 608 30.54 18.65 14.85
C ALA A 608 31.33 19.35 13.75
N VAL A 609 32.66 19.21 13.75
CA VAL A 609 33.54 20.01 12.89
C VAL A 609 34.45 19.20 11.97
N GLY A 610 34.65 17.90 12.24
CA GLY A 610 35.46 17.03 11.38
C GLY A 610 36.93 17.43 11.31
N ASN A 611 37.49 17.37 10.09
CA ASN A 611 38.83 17.89 9.80
C ASN A 611 38.73 19.38 9.52
N ILE A 612 39.50 20.19 10.24
CA ILE A 612 39.50 21.65 10.15
C ILE A 612 40.91 22.17 9.89
N THR A 613 41.02 23.42 9.45
CA THR A 613 42.30 24.13 9.36
C THR A 613 42.45 25.08 10.55
N LEU A 614 43.42 24.80 11.43
CA LEU A 614 43.77 25.72 12.51
C LEU A 614 44.67 26.84 11.99
N ASN A 615 44.48 28.04 12.50
CA ASN A 615 45.36 29.19 12.29
C ASN A 615 45.92 29.69 13.62
N ILE A 616 47.18 30.13 13.62
CA ILE A 616 47.87 30.72 14.77
C ILE A 616 48.39 32.10 14.39
N HIS A 617 48.19 33.08 15.26
CA HIS A 617 48.71 34.44 15.10
C HIS A 617 49.39 34.90 16.39
N GLY A 618 50.64 35.36 16.32
CA GLY A 618 51.33 35.94 17.48
C GLY A 618 52.84 36.03 17.35
N THR A 619 53.52 36.24 18.47
CA THR A 619 54.96 36.54 18.47
C THR A 619 55.77 35.36 19.03
N LEU A 620 56.83 34.98 18.31
CA LEU A 620 57.84 34.00 18.71
C LEU A 620 59.15 34.72 19.07
N GLU A 621 59.67 34.49 20.26
CA GLU A 621 61.00 34.92 20.69
C GLU A 621 61.93 33.71 20.78
N LEU A 622 63.11 33.77 20.16
CA LEU A 622 64.15 32.74 20.20
C LEU A 622 65.47 33.35 20.72
N ASP A 623 66.05 32.79 21.78
CA ASP A 623 67.30 33.29 22.38
C ASP A 623 68.55 32.60 21.82
N ALA A 624 69.73 33.17 22.10
CA ALA A 624 71.03 32.63 21.66
C ALA A 624 71.38 31.25 22.24
N ARG A 625 70.62 30.75 23.21
CA ARG A 625 70.79 29.41 23.81
C ARG A 625 69.81 28.40 23.21
N GLY A 626 69.02 28.79 22.21
CA GLY A 626 68.00 27.97 21.57
C GLY A 626 66.72 27.83 22.38
N ARG A 627 66.51 28.64 23.43
CA ARG A 627 65.22 28.67 24.15
C ARG A 627 64.25 29.56 23.41
N TYR A 628 63.03 29.08 23.23
CA TYR A 628 61.97 29.85 22.59
C TYR A 628 60.77 30.06 23.52
N SER A 629 60.07 31.17 23.29
CA SER A 629 58.73 31.42 23.84
C SER A 629 57.79 31.99 22.79
N PHE A 630 56.60 31.42 22.69
CA PHE A 630 55.52 31.87 21.82
C PHE A 630 54.35 32.39 22.66
N LYS A 631 53.73 33.50 22.21
CA LYS A 631 52.48 34.02 22.76
C LYS A 631 51.60 34.54 21.62
N GLY A 632 50.38 34.03 21.52
CA GLY A 632 49.44 34.42 20.47
C GLY A 632 48.05 33.85 20.67
N ASP A 633 47.29 33.83 19.59
CA ASP A 633 45.93 33.30 19.50
C ASP A 633 45.87 32.14 18.51
N LEU A 634 45.02 31.17 18.81
CA LEU A 634 44.68 30.01 18.00
C LEU A 634 43.22 30.12 17.58
N GLY A 635 42.92 29.93 16.31
CA GLY A 635 41.56 29.85 15.77
C GLY A 635 41.41 28.68 14.80
N ALA A 636 40.29 28.67 14.08
CA ALA A 636 40.09 27.85 12.90
C ALA A 636 39.51 28.68 11.76
N GLU A 637 39.81 28.30 10.52
CA GLU A 637 39.11 28.84 9.37
C GLU A 637 37.67 28.29 9.31
N PRO A 638 36.71 29.06 8.76
CA PRO A 638 35.40 28.53 8.45
C PRO A 638 35.53 27.31 7.52
N ASP A 639 34.91 26.20 7.88
CA ASP A 639 34.99 24.97 7.10
C ASP A 639 33.60 24.49 6.69
N ARG A 640 33.52 23.82 5.53
CA ARG A 640 32.28 23.20 5.09
C ARG A 640 32.29 21.77 5.61
N TYR A 641 31.56 21.54 6.70
CA TYR A 641 31.41 20.21 7.26
C TYR A 641 30.74 19.27 6.24
N ARG A 642 31.54 18.41 5.64
CA ARG A 642 31.04 17.32 4.80
C ARG A 642 31.15 16.06 5.62
N PHE A 643 30.01 15.47 5.92
CA PHE A 643 29.96 14.15 6.52
C PHE A 643 30.39 13.13 5.47
N TYR A 644 31.70 12.90 5.33
CA TYR A 644 32.23 11.85 4.48
C TYR A 644 32.52 10.59 5.30
N PRO A 645 31.94 9.44 4.93
CA PRO A 645 32.21 8.15 5.55
C PRO A 645 33.71 7.79 5.69
N SER A 646 34.56 8.28 4.79
CA SER A 646 35.99 7.97 4.79
C SER A 646 36.84 8.77 5.78
N ASP A 647 36.29 9.85 6.35
CA ASP A 647 37.08 10.88 7.04
C ASP A 647 37.08 10.73 8.57
N HIS A 648 36.45 9.68 9.09
CA HIS A 648 36.36 9.38 10.52
C HIS A 648 37.16 8.09 10.81
N ARG A 649 38.40 8.21 11.33
CA ARG A 649 39.26 7.07 11.70
C ARG A 649 39.42 6.98 13.22
N GLY A 650 38.60 6.15 13.85
CA GLY A 650 38.53 5.88 15.30
C GLY A 650 37.50 4.77 15.59
N ALA A 651 37.52 4.15 16.78
CA ALA A 651 36.58 3.06 17.15
C ALA A 651 35.13 3.57 17.33
N ASP A 652 34.99 4.84 17.72
CA ASP A 652 33.76 5.63 17.79
C ASP A 652 33.31 6.11 16.39
N ALA A 653 34.25 6.36 15.48
CA ALA A 653 34.00 6.77 14.11
C ALA A 653 33.35 5.70 13.21
N GLU A 654 33.47 4.41 13.54
CA GLU A 654 32.91 3.33 12.73
C GLU A 654 31.38 3.33 12.72
N LEU A 655 30.75 3.66 13.85
CA LEU A 655 29.30 3.75 13.98
C LEU A 655 28.73 4.93 13.19
N ALA A 656 29.36 6.11 13.27
CA ALA A 656 28.94 7.28 12.52
C ALA A 656 29.20 7.12 11.00
N THR A 657 30.33 6.50 10.64
CA THR A 657 30.66 6.13 9.26
C THR A 657 29.58 5.22 8.66
N ARG A 658 29.11 4.20 9.40
CA ARG A 658 28.04 3.30 8.97
C ARG A 658 26.67 3.99 8.91
N ILE A 659 26.35 4.84 9.89
CA ILE A 659 25.08 5.60 9.94
C ILE A 659 24.99 6.61 8.78
N GLY A 660 26.07 7.34 8.48
CA GLY A 660 26.04 8.37 7.44
C GLY A 660 26.17 7.86 6.00
N THR A 661 26.62 6.61 5.78
CA THR A 661 26.53 5.93 4.47
C THR A 661 25.14 5.43 4.12
N LEU A 662 24.31 5.14 5.11
CA LEU A 662 23.07 4.35 4.92
C LEU A 662 21.80 5.17 5.12
N LEU A 663 21.87 6.32 5.79
CA LEU A 663 20.76 7.25 5.93
C LEU A 663 21.00 8.48 5.05
N PRO A 664 20.04 8.85 4.16
CA PRO A 664 20.15 10.05 3.34
C PRO A 664 20.12 11.29 4.24
N GLY A 665 21.30 11.83 4.55
CA GLY A 665 21.46 13.09 5.26
C GLY A 665 21.59 14.29 4.31
N ARG A 666 21.48 15.50 4.86
CA ARG A 666 21.73 16.75 4.13
C ARG A 666 23.05 17.35 4.61
N GLU A 667 23.95 17.63 3.68
CA GLU A 667 25.16 18.41 3.97
C GLU A 667 24.78 19.79 4.54
N PHE A 668 25.60 20.31 5.45
CA PHE A 668 25.44 21.66 6.00
C PHE A 668 26.81 22.31 6.25
N SER A 669 26.87 23.63 6.34
CA SER A 669 28.14 24.34 6.62
C SER A 669 28.30 24.63 8.11
N VAL A 670 29.53 24.57 8.63
CA VAL A 670 29.81 24.87 10.04
C VAL A 670 30.74 26.07 10.13
N VAL A 671 30.24 27.18 10.65
CA VAL A 671 31.06 28.36 10.92
C VAL A 671 31.68 28.20 12.29
N ILE A 672 33.00 28.09 12.34
CA ILE A 672 33.74 28.01 13.61
C ILE A 672 34.06 29.42 14.09
N ALA A 673 33.51 29.81 15.24
CA ALA A 673 33.59 31.19 15.72
C ALA A 673 34.49 31.34 16.95
N GLY A 674 35.32 32.39 16.95
CA GLY A 674 36.18 32.76 18.08
C GLY A 674 37.61 32.21 18.02
N THR A 675 38.40 32.54 19.05
CA THR A 675 39.82 32.14 19.19
C THR A 675 40.13 31.77 20.64
N LYS A 676 41.28 31.12 20.87
CA LYS A 676 41.83 30.78 22.19
C LYS A 676 43.24 31.32 22.33
N PRO A 677 43.65 31.86 23.49
CA PRO A 677 45.05 32.19 23.71
C PRO A 677 45.90 30.92 23.73
N ILE A 678 47.04 30.94 23.05
CA ILE A 678 48.02 29.84 23.05
C ILE A 678 49.40 30.37 23.45
N ARG A 679 50.09 29.58 24.28
CA ARG A 679 51.45 29.88 24.75
C ARG A 679 52.31 28.63 24.62
N GLY A 680 53.56 28.81 24.22
CA GLY A 680 54.54 27.73 24.13
C GLY A 680 55.88 28.17 24.68
N ARG A 681 56.60 27.28 25.35
CA ARG A 681 58.01 27.46 25.70
C ARG A 681 58.76 26.16 25.46
N GLY A 682 60.02 26.24 25.05
CA GLY A 682 60.84 25.04 24.86
C GLY A 682 62.29 25.37 24.54
N THR A 683 63.07 24.32 24.32
CA THR A 683 64.44 24.39 23.80
C THR A 683 64.49 23.69 22.46
N TYR A 684 64.98 24.39 21.45
CA TYR A 684 65.34 23.82 20.16
C TYR A 684 66.80 23.32 20.24
N ARG A 685 66.98 21.99 20.28
CA ARG A 685 68.26 21.29 20.13
C ARG A 685 68.06 19.96 19.44
#